data_AF-A0A8J1VPV6-F1
#
_entry.id   AF-A0A8J1VPV6-F1
#
_cell.length_a   1.000
_cell.length_b   1.000
_cell.length_c   1.000
_cell.angle_alpha   90.00
_cell.angle_beta   90.00
_cell.angle_gamma   90.00
#
_symmetry.space_group_name_H-M   'P 1'
#
loop_
_entity.id
_entity.type
_entity.pdbx_description
1 polymer ?
#
loop_
_entity_poly.entity_id
_entity_poly.type
_entity_poly.pdbx_seq_one_letter_code
_entity_poly.pdbx_strand_id
1 'polypeptide(L)'
;MAVLALSKDLADMRSRLGRMVIASNRSGDAITAEDIGCAGAMAVLMKDAIKPTLMQTLEGTPVFVHAGPFANIAHGNSSIIADRIALKLAGTESGDDASRNGYVITEAGFGADIGMEKFCNIKTRVSGLLPNAVVLVATIRALKMHGGGPAVTPGKPLDAVYTKENLELLEKGCGNLGKHISNAKKFGLKVVVAINRFSNDTDAEMELVRKFALDVGADYAVPANHWAQGGLGAVKLAEAVIEACKDESTFRFLYDLNLPLVEKMTIIAKEMYGADGISLSPEAQVEVDRYERQGYGNLPICMAKTALSLSDDPNKKGVPTGFTLPINNVKLSAGASFVYPLVGDMSTMPGLTTRPGFYDIDLNPETGEIEGLDAGSTYGVPVNSQVQPLDAAFPGTLPVCPRPQCDPPVPSNSFGSSLFDRESTPFQIMLCFAEATQNPRSTFDRKHYFYHDIPASYQITQHYNPLARSGRLRIAEGENGSKRGFDVDIKQLQVEQDTAKSQVVGGDRLVDLNRAGTGLMEIVTEPDMRSAEEAGAFIRKLQSLLRRLGSGDGDMEKGNLRVDVNVSVRRPGTPFNTRSEVKNINSIRFLQQAIGAAVPESERRRHIRHYEDSPSIPLKQETRGLNEMTGETFSIRAKEEAEDYRYMPDANLPAMIIDPMYLDRLKDSIPEMPWEVADRLVQQFGVVRRDVETLIGLDEYEGLALKYFEEVTQGEERIGKKALNWITHELLGQLHKAHKGWTPGIVPASLMRELVIAVEDGTITGSTGKTVIRQLVELPLDHTPSLLSDILLGLNLDPKSSDDLQAMCEAAIAAVPDAAEKVHKGKEGAAMRIVGEVMKRSQGRADAKRAREIVLEILK
;
A
#
# COMPACT_ATOMS: atom_id res chain seq x y z
N MET A 1 -18.86 7.07 17.66
CA MET A 1 -17.54 6.90 18.32
C MET A 1 -17.21 8.02 19.32
N ALA A 2 -17.15 9.30 18.93
CA ALA A 2 -16.77 10.39 19.86
C ALA A 2 -17.67 10.49 21.11
N VAL A 3 -18.99 10.26 20.98
CA VAL A 3 -19.92 10.19 22.11
C VAL A 3 -19.53 9.08 23.09
N LEU A 4 -19.21 7.87 22.59
CA LEU A 4 -18.78 6.75 23.43
C LEU A 4 -17.53 7.11 24.25
N ALA A 5 -16.52 7.69 23.59
CA ALA A 5 -15.27 8.08 24.24
C ALA A 5 -15.45 9.20 25.28
N LEU A 6 -16.37 10.14 25.07
CA LEU A 6 -16.60 11.28 25.99
C LEU A 6 -17.73 11.06 27.01
N SER A 7 -18.36 9.89 27.00
CA SER A 7 -19.41 9.56 27.97
C SER A 7 -18.82 9.25 29.33
N LYS A 8 -19.52 9.63 30.39
CA LYS A 8 -19.12 9.36 31.79
C LYS A 8 -19.76 8.10 32.39
N ASP A 9 -20.93 7.75 31.87
CA ASP A 9 -21.75 6.60 32.27
C ASP A 9 -22.86 6.39 31.22
N LEU A 10 -23.72 5.39 31.42
CA LEU A 10 -24.80 5.03 30.50
C LEU A 10 -25.87 6.14 30.37
N ALA A 11 -26.15 6.87 31.45
CA ALA A 11 -27.14 7.96 31.44
C ALA A 11 -26.60 9.17 30.64
N ASP A 12 -25.34 9.54 30.87
CA ASP A 12 -24.65 10.57 30.07
C ASP A 12 -24.57 10.16 28.60
N MET A 13 -24.23 8.90 28.30
CA MET A 13 -24.16 8.41 26.91
C MET A 13 -25.52 8.54 26.20
N ARG A 14 -26.61 8.08 26.82
CA ARG A 14 -27.97 8.21 26.26
C ARG A 14 -28.35 9.66 26.04
N SER A 15 -28.03 10.54 27.01
CA SER A 15 -28.28 11.98 26.90
C SER A 15 -27.49 12.62 25.75
N ARG A 16 -26.22 12.25 25.59
CA ARG A 16 -25.36 12.70 24.48
C ARG A 16 -25.84 12.22 23.12
N LEU A 17 -26.27 10.96 23.02
CA LEU A 17 -26.87 10.40 21.83
C LEU A 17 -28.13 11.18 21.44
N GLY A 18 -28.99 11.53 22.42
CA GLY A 18 -30.17 12.37 22.18
C GLY A 18 -29.84 13.77 21.65
N ARG A 19 -28.76 14.40 22.14
CA ARG A 19 -28.30 15.72 21.66
C ARG A 19 -27.66 15.73 20.27
N MET A 20 -27.50 14.59 19.60
CA MET A 20 -26.93 14.57 18.25
C MET A 20 -27.87 15.27 17.28
N VAL A 21 -27.37 16.32 16.61
CA VAL A 21 -28.09 17.02 15.55
C VAL A 21 -27.94 16.24 14.25
N ILE A 22 -29.07 15.87 13.63
CA ILE A 22 -29.10 15.04 12.42
C ILE A 22 -29.57 15.82 11.18
N ALA A 23 -30.31 16.92 11.38
CA ALA A 23 -30.84 17.75 10.31
C ALA A 23 -31.18 19.15 10.84
N SER A 24 -31.59 20.04 9.93
CA SER A 24 -32.25 21.30 10.29
C SER A 24 -33.66 21.33 9.71
N ASN A 25 -34.61 21.89 10.44
CA ASN A 25 -35.97 22.12 9.94
C ASN A 25 -35.97 23.25 8.88
N ARG A 26 -37.14 23.54 8.30
CA ARG A 26 -37.28 24.62 7.29
C ARG A 26 -37.00 26.02 7.84
N SER A 27 -37.06 26.21 9.16
CA SER A 27 -36.70 27.46 9.86
C SER A 27 -35.20 27.54 10.20
N GLY A 28 -34.45 26.46 9.95
CA GLY A 28 -33.03 26.35 10.27
C GLY A 28 -32.74 26.01 11.73
N ASP A 29 -33.72 25.52 12.50
CA ASP A 29 -33.51 25.01 13.85
C ASP A 29 -33.02 23.56 13.81
N ALA A 30 -32.22 23.17 14.80
CA ALA A 30 -31.65 21.84 14.88
C ALA A 30 -32.73 20.79 15.18
N ILE A 31 -32.73 19.69 14.40
CA ILE A 31 -33.46 18.47 14.71
C ILE A 31 -32.48 17.46 15.27
N THR A 32 -32.80 16.93 16.46
CA THR A 32 -31.94 16.03 17.21
C THR A 32 -32.40 14.57 17.10
N ALA A 33 -31.54 13.64 17.52
CA ALA A 33 -31.90 12.23 17.60
C ALA A 33 -32.96 11.95 18.69
N GLU A 34 -33.12 12.85 19.66
CA GLU A 34 -34.22 12.82 20.62
C GLU A 34 -35.56 13.10 19.94
N ASP A 35 -35.61 14.10 19.06
CA ASP A 35 -36.84 14.55 18.39
C ASP A 35 -37.45 13.46 17.50
N ILE A 36 -36.61 12.57 16.96
CA ILE A 36 -37.04 11.41 16.16
C ILE A 36 -37.15 10.11 16.97
N GLY A 37 -36.98 10.16 18.30
CA GLY A 37 -37.14 9.01 19.19
C GLY A 37 -36.04 7.96 19.12
N CYS A 38 -34.88 8.24 18.51
CA CYS A 38 -33.82 7.25 18.30
C CYS A 38 -32.81 7.17 19.45
N ALA A 39 -32.78 8.13 20.38
CA ALA A 39 -31.79 8.20 21.46
C ALA A 39 -31.74 6.93 22.33
N GLY A 40 -32.92 6.41 22.72
CA GLY A 40 -33.03 5.19 23.52
C GLY A 40 -32.56 3.94 22.76
N ALA A 41 -32.97 3.79 21.50
CA ALA A 41 -32.57 2.67 20.65
C ALA A 41 -31.05 2.62 20.45
N MET A 42 -30.42 3.77 20.17
CA MET A 42 -28.96 3.86 20.07
C MET A 42 -28.28 3.51 21.40
N ALA A 43 -28.82 3.97 22.53
CA ALA A 43 -28.24 3.64 23.84
C ALA A 43 -28.30 2.14 24.15
N VAL A 44 -29.36 1.44 23.73
CA VAL A 44 -29.49 -0.03 23.86
C VAL A 44 -28.42 -0.75 23.04
N LEU A 45 -28.20 -0.34 21.79
CA LEU A 45 -27.14 -0.91 20.94
C LEU A 45 -25.73 -0.70 21.54
N MET A 46 -25.53 0.43 22.23
CA MET A 46 -24.25 0.79 22.85
C MET A 46 -24.09 0.29 24.30
N LYS A 47 -25.11 -0.36 24.88
CA LYS A 47 -25.18 -0.72 26.32
C LYS A 47 -23.97 -1.55 26.77
N ASP A 48 -23.51 -2.48 25.94
CA ASP A 48 -22.35 -3.30 26.26
C ASP A 48 -21.04 -2.67 25.76
N ALA A 49 -21.09 -1.96 24.63
CA ALA A 49 -19.94 -1.24 24.07
C ALA A 49 -19.40 -0.12 24.98
N ILE A 50 -20.19 0.38 25.94
CA ILE A 50 -19.74 1.37 26.94
C ILE A 50 -18.73 0.82 27.96
N LYS A 51 -18.58 -0.50 28.07
CA LYS A 51 -17.66 -1.14 29.02
C LYS A 51 -16.24 -1.22 28.40
N PRO A 52 -15.20 -0.70 29.07
CA PRO A 52 -13.82 -0.87 28.61
C PRO A 52 -13.37 -2.33 28.61
N THR A 53 -12.48 -2.68 27.67
CA THR A 53 -11.86 -4.00 27.61
C THR A 53 -10.57 -4.00 28.43
N LEU A 54 -10.46 -4.91 29.40
CA LEU A 54 -9.22 -5.15 30.13
C LEU A 54 -8.36 -6.17 29.37
N MET A 55 -7.12 -5.78 29.09
CA MET A 55 -6.08 -6.58 28.42
C MET A 55 -4.79 -6.52 29.25
N GLN A 56 -3.71 -7.13 28.76
CA GLN A 56 -2.39 -7.05 29.37
C GLN A 56 -1.31 -6.73 28.32
N THR A 57 -0.21 -6.15 28.77
CA THR A 57 1.03 -6.06 27.98
C THR A 57 1.71 -7.43 27.90
N LEU A 58 2.77 -7.55 27.09
CA LEU A 58 3.62 -8.75 27.05
C LEU A 58 4.25 -9.10 28.41
N GLU A 59 4.34 -8.14 29.33
CA GLU A 59 4.92 -8.30 30.67
C GLU A 59 3.84 -8.42 31.77
N GLY A 60 2.56 -8.57 31.37
CA GLY A 60 1.45 -8.78 32.31
C GLY A 60 0.88 -7.51 32.95
N THR A 61 1.34 -6.31 32.56
CA THR A 61 0.78 -5.05 33.06
C THR A 61 -0.64 -4.85 32.52
N PRO A 62 -1.64 -4.50 33.35
CA PRO A 62 -3.02 -4.31 32.88
C PRO A 62 -3.15 -3.10 31.95
N VAL A 63 -3.93 -3.25 30.88
CA VAL A 63 -4.22 -2.20 29.89
C VAL A 63 -5.71 -2.10 29.65
N PHE A 64 -6.27 -0.89 29.67
CA PHE A 64 -7.63 -0.66 29.19
C PHE A 64 -7.62 -0.21 27.74
N VAL A 65 -8.24 -0.99 26.86
CA VAL A 65 -8.48 -0.61 25.46
C VAL A 65 -9.95 -0.27 25.30
N HIS A 66 -10.27 0.98 25.00
CA HIS A 66 -11.65 1.41 24.85
C HIS A 66 -11.84 2.67 24.01
N ALA A 67 -12.76 2.56 23.03
CA ALA A 67 -13.02 3.53 21.99
C ALA A 67 -11.80 3.87 21.11
N GLY A 68 -12.05 4.45 19.94
CA GLY A 68 -11.02 4.85 18.99
C GLY A 68 -11.50 5.94 18.03
N PRO A 69 -11.88 7.13 18.53
CA PRO A 69 -12.32 8.21 17.66
C PRO A 69 -11.14 8.74 16.84
N PHE A 70 -11.36 9.07 15.57
CA PHE A 70 -10.32 9.70 14.74
C PHE A 70 -9.83 11.00 15.37
N ALA A 71 -8.52 11.19 15.39
CA ALA A 71 -7.91 12.45 15.84
C ALA A 71 -8.02 13.58 14.79
N ASN A 72 -8.50 13.31 13.58
CA ASN A 72 -8.78 14.33 12.56
C ASN A 72 -10.09 15.07 12.91
N ILE A 73 -11.22 14.38 12.77
CA ILE A 73 -12.58 14.94 12.93
C ILE A 73 -13.15 14.81 14.36
N ALA A 74 -12.40 14.22 15.28
CA ALA A 74 -12.77 14.13 16.69
C ALA A 74 -11.52 14.30 17.58
N HIS A 75 -11.71 14.15 18.89
CA HIS A 75 -10.69 14.44 19.91
C HIS A 75 -9.52 13.45 19.96
N GLY A 76 -9.63 12.26 19.35
CA GLY A 76 -8.48 11.38 19.18
C GLY A 76 -7.98 10.68 20.44
N ASN A 77 -8.82 10.48 21.46
CA ASN A 77 -8.43 9.83 22.71
C ASN A 77 -9.29 8.62 23.04
N SER A 78 -8.75 7.75 23.90
CA SER A 78 -9.48 6.69 24.60
C SER A 78 -10.62 7.22 25.46
N SER A 79 -11.48 6.35 25.97
CA SER A 79 -12.67 6.78 26.71
C SER A 79 -12.38 7.37 28.09
N ILE A 80 -13.23 8.30 28.52
CA ILE A 80 -13.23 8.85 29.89
C ILE A 80 -13.51 7.75 30.93
N ILE A 81 -14.36 6.78 30.60
CA ILE A 81 -14.70 5.68 31.52
C ILE A 81 -13.46 4.82 31.79
N ALA A 82 -12.67 4.51 30.75
CA ALA A 82 -11.43 3.76 30.91
C ALA A 82 -10.45 4.49 31.83
N ASP A 83 -10.22 5.79 31.61
CA ASP A 83 -9.33 6.60 32.47
C ASP A 83 -9.83 6.66 33.91
N ARG A 84 -11.15 6.83 34.13
CA ARG A 84 -11.72 6.88 35.49
C ARG A 84 -11.57 5.57 36.24
N ILE A 85 -11.80 4.45 35.57
CA ILE A 85 -11.61 3.12 36.17
C ILE A 85 -10.12 2.91 36.46
N ALA A 86 -9.24 3.20 35.50
CA ALA A 86 -7.79 3.08 35.68
C ALA A 86 -7.30 3.92 36.86
N LEU A 87 -7.74 5.18 36.96
CA LEU A 87 -7.36 6.07 38.07
C LEU A 87 -7.91 5.58 39.41
N LYS A 88 -9.10 4.99 39.44
CA LYS A 88 -9.65 4.41 40.67
C LYS A 88 -8.90 3.14 41.11
N LEU A 89 -8.41 2.34 40.17
CA LEU A 89 -7.69 1.10 40.45
C LEU A 89 -6.21 1.31 40.76
N ALA A 90 -5.56 2.25 40.06
CA ALA A 90 -4.16 2.60 40.26
C ALA A 90 -3.95 3.63 41.38
N GLY A 91 -4.97 4.46 41.67
CA GLY A 91 -4.92 5.46 42.71
C GLY A 91 -4.97 4.86 44.13
N THR A 92 -4.56 5.66 45.10
CA THR A 92 -4.57 5.34 46.53
C THR A 92 -5.77 5.95 47.25
N GLU A 93 -6.24 5.31 48.31
CA GLU A 93 -7.26 5.87 49.21
C GLU A 93 -6.59 6.61 50.37
N SER A 94 -7.32 7.53 51.02
CA SER A 94 -6.78 8.27 52.17
C SER A 94 -6.42 7.31 53.31
N GLY A 95 -5.14 7.22 53.63
CA GLY A 95 -4.59 6.29 54.63
C GLY A 95 -3.77 5.13 54.05
N ASP A 96 -3.77 4.94 52.72
CA ASP A 96 -2.86 3.99 52.05
C ASP A 96 -1.40 4.46 52.13
N ASP A 97 -0.48 3.49 52.11
CA ASP A 97 0.96 3.75 52.06
C ASP A 97 1.35 4.48 50.76
N ALA A 98 2.25 5.46 50.84
CA ALA A 98 2.75 6.19 49.69
C ALA A 98 3.39 5.27 48.62
N SER A 99 3.87 4.08 49.03
CA SER A 99 4.39 3.03 48.13
C SER A 99 3.32 2.37 47.25
N ARG A 100 2.02 2.61 47.52
CA ARG A 100 0.90 2.12 46.70
C ARG A 100 0.47 3.08 45.60
N ASN A 101 1.07 4.25 45.48
CA ASN A 101 0.74 5.21 44.42
C ASN A 101 1.05 4.62 43.04
N GLY A 102 -0.01 4.30 42.29
CA GLY A 102 0.06 3.93 40.88
C GLY A 102 -0.11 5.14 39.96
N TYR A 103 0.21 4.92 38.69
CA TYR A 103 0.13 5.94 37.63
C TYR A 103 -0.73 5.42 36.48
N VAL A 104 -1.50 6.32 35.88
CA VAL A 104 -2.26 6.03 34.67
C VAL A 104 -1.64 6.78 33.51
N ILE A 105 -1.11 6.04 32.55
CA ILE A 105 -0.61 6.58 31.29
C ILE A 105 -1.71 6.37 30.25
N THR A 106 -2.10 7.46 29.58
CA THR A 106 -3.07 7.48 28.49
C THR A 106 -2.49 8.30 27.34
N GLU A 107 -3.05 8.19 26.15
CA GLU A 107 -2.47 8.82 24.96
C GLU A 107 -3.50 9.57 24.09
N ALA A 108 -2.96 10.33 23.15
CA ALA A 108 -3.72 11.05 22.14
C ALA A 108 -3.15 10.76 20.76
N GLY A 109 -4.02 10.57 19.77
CA GLY A 109 -3.60 10.36 18.38
C GLY A 109 -2.95 11.62 17.79
N PHE A 110 -1.94 11.42 16.94
CA PHE A 110 -1.10 12.46 16.32
C PHE A 110 -0.23 13.26 17.31
N GLY A 111 0.38 14.35 16.83
CA GLY A 111 1.26 15.20 17.62
C GLY A 111 0.53 16.04 18.66
N ALA A 112 1.31 16.74 19.50
CA ALA A 112 0.77 17.58 20.57
C ALA A 112 0.02 18.83 20.07
N ASP A 113 0.15 19.18 18.80
CA ASP A 113 -0.60 20.22 18.12
C ASP A 113 -2.07 19.82 17.87
N ILE A 114 -2.36 18.53 17.71
CA ILE A 114 -3.72 18.01 17.49
C ILE A 114 -4.20 17.20 18.69
N GLY A 115 -3.53 16.08 18.99
CA GLY A 115 -4.01 15.11 19.97
C GLY A 115 -4.02 15.66 21.39
N MET A 116 -2.88 16.17 21.84
CA MET A 116 -2.76 16.74 23.20
C MET A 116 -3.60 18.01 23.34
N GLU A 117 -3.65 18.87 22.31
CA GLU A 117 -4.52 20.06 22.29
C GLU A 117 -5.98 19.69 22.58
N LYS A 118 -6.50 18.68 21.86
CA LYS A 118 -7.87 18.19 22.02
C LYS A 118 -8.08 17.44 23.32
N PHE A 119 -7.09 16.67 23.79
CA PHE A 119 -7.13 16.08 25.12
C PHE A 119 -7.34 17.18 26.18
N CYS A 120 -6.53 18.25 26.12
CA CYS A 120 -6.53 19.33 27.09
C CYS A 120 -7.70 20.31 26.96
N ASN A 121 -8.24 20.58 25.77
CA ASN A 121 -9.34 21.53 25.59
C ASN A 121 -10.72 20.87 25.47
N ILE A 122 -10.80 19.56 25.22
CA ILE A 122 -12.05 18.81 25.09
C ILE A 122 -12.17 17.76 26.19
N LYS A 123 -11.27 16.76 26.22
CA LYS A 123 -11.44 15.59 27.11
C LYS A 123 -11.38 15.98 28.58
N THR A 124 -10.39 16.76 29.00
CA THR A 124 -10.25 17.24 30.39
C THR A 124 -11.44 18.11 30.85
N ARG A 125 -11.99 18.96 29.97
CA ARG A 125 -13.19 19.76 30.27
C ARG A 125 -14.40 18.87 30.53
N VAL A 126 -14.56 17.83 29.73
CA VAL A 126 -15.71 16.92 29.81
C VAL A 126 -15.58 15.94 30.98
N SER A 127 -14.37 15.43 31.21
CA SER A 127 -14.09 14.44 32.25
C SER A 127 -13.93 15.05 33.64
N GLY A 128 -13.44 16.29 33.73
CA GLY A 128 -12.97 16.91 34.96
C GLY A 128 -11.62 16.37 35.46
N LEU A 129 -10.97 15.49 34.70
CA LEU A 129 -9.66 14.93 35.03
C LEU A 129 -8.56 15.83 34.47
N LEU A 130 -7.55 16.11 35.28
CA LEU A 130 -6.42 16.97 34.92
C LEU A 130 -5.14 16.13 34.79
N PRO A 131 -4.34 16.32 33.73
CA PRO A 131 -3.05 15.65 33.60
C PRO A 131 -2.01 16.27 34.53
N ASN A 132 -1.14 15.44 35.13
CA ASN A 132 -0.02 15.87 35.98
C ASN A 132 1.22 16.24 35.16
N ALA A 133 1.51 15.45 34.12
CA ALA A 133 2.64 15.65 33.21
C ALA A 133 2.28 15.13 31.81
N VAL A 134 3.09 15.47 30.82
CA VAL A 134 3.03 14.92 29.46
C VAL A 134 4.35 14.26 29.07
N VAL A 135 4.25 13.10 28.43
CA VAL A 135 5.38 12.46 27.75
C VAL A 135 5.30 12.79 26.26
N LEU A 136 6.32 13.45 25.73
CA LEU A 136 6.46 13.73 24.30
C LEU A 136 7.45 12.73 23.69
N VAL A 137 6.96 11.85 22.82
CA VAL A 137 7.79 10.85 22.15
C VAL A 137 8.45 11.43 20.90
N ALA A 138 9.75 11.20 20.75
CA ALA A 138 10.53 11.59 19.58
C ALA A 138 11.48 10.45 19.12
N THR A 139 11.82 10.45 17.83
CA THR A 139 12.83 9.54 17.26
C THR A 139 13.78 10.34 16.37
N ILE A 140 15.03 9.89 16.26
CA ILE A 140 16.05 10.57 15.45
C ILE A 140 15.61 10.68 13.99
N ARG A 141 15.08 9.59 13.41
CA ARG A 141 14.60 9.55 12.02
C ARG A 141 13.46 10.54 11.76
N ALA A 142 12.47 10.60 12.65
CA ALA A 142 11.37 11.55 12.48
C ALA A 142 11.85 13.00 12.58
N LEU A 143 12.77 13.31 13.50
CA LEU A 143 13.34 14.65 13.60
C LEU A 143 14.15 15.02 12.35
N LYS A 144 14.99 14.12 11.82
CA LYS A 144 15.68 14.34 10.53
C LYS A 144 14.70 14.62 9.38
N MET A 145 13.54 13.95 9.36
CA MET A 145 12.49 14.22 8.37
C MET A 145 11.95 15.65 8.53
N HIS A 146 11.72 16.09 9.77
CA HIS A 146 11.34 17.47 10.05
C HIS A 146 12.42 18.50 9.74
N GLY A 147 13.69 18.09 9.68
CA GLY A 147 14.83 18.93 9.29
C GLY A 147 14.96 19.18 7.78
N GLY A 148 14.10 18.58 6.96
CA GLY A 148 14.12 18.71 5.50
C GLY A 148 14.68 17.47 4.78
N GLY A 149 14.69 16.30 5.44
CA GLY A 149 15.07 15.05 4.80
C GLY A 149 14.14 14.66 3.63
N PRO A 150 14.58 13.77 2.71
CA PRO A 150 13.80 13.33 1.56
C PRO A 150 12.46 12.68 1.95
N ALA A 151 11.45 12.80 1.08
CA ALA A 151 10.12 12.26 1.37
C ALA A 151 10.16 10.74 1.62
N VAL A 152 9.57 10.30 2.74
CA VAL A 152 9.41 8.89 3.08
C VAL A 152 8.09 8.39 2.48
N THR A 153 8.16 7.40 1.59
CA THR A 153 6.97 6.78 0.99
C THR A 153 6.86 5.33 1.47
N PRO A 154 5.70 4.88 1.98
CA PRO A 154 5.48 3.47 2.31
C PRO A 154 5.82 2.55 1.13
N GLY A 155 6.52 1.45 1.42
CA GLY A 155 6.97 0.50 0.39
C GLY A 155 8.24 0.90 -0.37
N LYS A 156 8.79 2.11 -0.16
CA LYS A 156 10.12 2.49 -0.70
C LYS A 156 11.21 2.36 0.37
N PRO A 157 12.43 1.95 0.00
CA PRO A 157 13.57 2.00 0.91
C PRO A 157 13.77 3.42 1.46
N LEU A 158 14.14 3.50 2.75
CA LEU A 158 14.48 4.78 3.37
C LEU A 158 15.77 5.33 2.77
N ASP A 159 15.81 6.64 2.55
CA ASP A 159 17.02 7.34 2.15
C ASP A 159 18.13 7.15 3.20
N ALA A 160 19.37 7.03 2.75
CA ALA A 160 20.53 6.81 3.60
C ALA A 160 20.73 7.92 4.66
N VAL A 161 20.21 9.12 4.42
CA VAL A 161 20.25 10.20 5.41
C VAL A 161 19.50 9.85 6.71
N TYR A 162 18.54 8.93 6.65
CA TYR A 162 17.80 8.44 7.81
C TYR A 162 18.49 7.29 8.53
N THR A 163 19.46 6.63 7.90
CA THR A 163 20.16 5.47 8.47
C THR A 163 21.61 5.75 8.85
N LYS A 164 22.16 6.89 8.44
CA LYS A 164 23.49 7.37 8.82
C LYS A 164 23.38 8.56 9.77
N GLU A 165 24.45 8.80 10.52
CA GLU A 165 24.55 9.97 11.39
C GLU A 165 24.45 11.26 10.56
N ASN A 166 23.59 12.20 11.00
CA ASN A 166 23.51 13.53 10.43
C ASN A 166 23.01 14.55 11.47
N LEU A 167 23.95 15.14 12.21
CA LEU A 167 23.66 16.08 13.29
C LEU A 167 23.05 17.40 12.79
N GLU A 168 23.50 17.93 11.65
CA GLU A 168 23.01 19.21 11.11
C GLU A 168 21.53 19.11 10.70
N LEU A 169 21.17 18.03 10.01
CA LEU A 169 19.78 17.79 9.62
C LEU A 169 18.90 17.54 10.84
N LEU A 170 19.41 16.77 11.80
CA LEU A 170 18.72 16.49 13.06
C LEU A 170 18.45 17.77 13.85
N GLU A 171 19.45 18.65 13.98
CA GLU A 171 19.35 19.93 14.68
C GLU A 171 18.27 20.83 14.07
N LYS A 172 18.24 20.95 12.73
CA LYS A 172 17.17 21.67 12.01
C LYS A 172 15.78 21.09 12.32
N GLY A 173 15.70 19.77 12.44
CA GLY A 173 14.47 19.06 12.77
C GLY A 173 13.98 19.22 14.20
N CYS A 174 14.90 19.44 15.14
CA CYS A 174 14.59 19.60 16.56
C CYS A 174 13.67 20.81 16.82
N GLY A 175 13.63 21.81 15.93
CA GLY A 175 12.66 22.91 16.01
C GLY A 175 11.21 22.43 16.14
N ASN A 176 10.84 21.34 15.45
CA ASN A 176 9.50 20.75 15.56
C ASN A 176 9.22 20.24 16.99
N LEU A 177 10.16 19.51 17.58
CA LEU A 177 10.08 19.07 18.98
C LEU A 177 9.98 20.27 19.94
N GLY A 178 10.77 21.32 19.72
CA GLY A 178 10.71 22.55 20.50
C GLY A 178 9.34 23.21 20.46
N LYS A 179 8.66 23.22 19.30
CA LYS A 179 7.29 23.72 19.19
C LYS A 179 6.30 22.87 19.98
N HIS A 180 6.42 21.55 19.95
CA HIS A 180 5.55 20.66 20.75
C HIS A 180 5.80 20.79 22.27
N ILE A 181 7.05 20.98 22.70
CA ILE A 181 7.39 21.29 24.10
C ILE A 181 6.72 22.61 24.52
N SER A 182 6.87 23.66 23.71
CA SER A 182 6.24 24.97 23.95
C SER A 182 4.71 24.86 24.04
N ASN A 183 4.10 24.10 23.14
CA ASN A 183 2.66 23.84 23.14
C ASN A 183 2.20 23.16 24.44
N ALA A 184 2.93 22.18 24.95
CA ALA A 184 2.62 21.56 26.25
C ALA A 184 2.74 22.55 27.42
N LYS A 185 3.79 23.38 27.41
CA LYS A 185 4.01 24.42 28.42
C LYS A 185 2.92 25.49 28.41
N LYS A 186 2.26 25.75 27.29
CA LYS A 186 1.09 26.67 27.23
C LYS A 186 -0.06 26.21 28.12
N PHE A 187 -0.25 24.90 28.27
CA PHE A 187 -1.21 24.32 29.22
C PHE A 187 -0.69 24.24 30.66
N GLY A 188 0.53 24.67 30.94
CA GLY A 188 1.13 24.59 32.27
C GLY A 188 1.57 23.19 32.67
N LEU A 189 1.81 22.30 31.70
CA LEU A 189 2.23 20.93 31.96
C LEU A 189 3.76 20.80 32.07
N LYS A 190 4.19 19.90 32.95
CA LYS A 190 5.57 19.38 32.92
C LYS A 190 5.74 18.42 31.74
N VAL A 191 6.88 18.51 31.09
CA VAL A 191 7.19 17.85 29.82
C VAL A 191 8.37 16.91 30.04
N VAL A 192 8.12 15.62 29.83
CA VAL A 192 9.13 14.56 29.77
C VAL A 192 9.29 14.16 28.31
N VAL A 193 10.46 14.39 27.71
CA VAL A 193 10.74 13.94 26.34
C VAL A 193 11.29 12.52 26.38
N ALA A 194 10.59 11.58 25.74
CA ALA A 194 11.05 10.22 25.52
C ALA A 194 11.70 10.10 24.14
N ILE A 195 13.01 9.85 24.10
CA ILE A 195 13.75 9.70 22.85
C ILE A 195 13.88 8.20 22.56
N ASN A 196 13.02 7.68 21.72
CA ASN A 196 12.97 6.25 21.40
C ASN A 196 14.13 5.89 20.46
N ARG A 197 15.02 5.01 20.92
CA ARG A 197 16.21 4.56 20.20
C ARG A 197 15.86 3.51 19.14
N PHE A 198 16.41 3.67 17.94
CA PHE A 198 16.50 2.64 16.91
C PHE A 198 17.94 2.12 16.75
N SER A 199 18.10 1.00 16.04
CA SER A 199 19.40 0.32 15.86
C SER A 199 20.47 1.18 15.19
N ASN A 200 20.06 2.16 14.37
CA ASN A 200 20.98 2.99 13.57
C ASN A 200 21.21 4.37 14.19
N ASP A 201 20.60 4.67 15.33
CA ASP A 201 20.73 5.97 15.99
C ASP A 201 22.04 6.01 16.78
N THR A 202 22.84 7.06 16.60
CA THR A 202 24.12 7.19 17.32
C THR A 202 23.96 7.85 18.68
N ASP A 203 24.90 7.61 19.60
CA ASP A 203 24.87 8.27 20.91
C ASP A 203 24.99 9.81 20.79
N ALA A 204 25.72 10.30 19.77
CA ALA A 204 25.84 11.73 19.51
C ALA A 204 24.49 12.36 19.09
N GLU A 205 23.72 11.67 18.24
CA GLU A 205 22.38 12.11 17.84
C GLU A 205 21.40 12.14 19.00
N MET A 206 21.43 11.08 19.83
CA MET A 206 20.60 11.00 21.03
C MET A 206 20.92 12.14 22.01
N GLU A 207 22.20 12.43 22.21
CA GLU A 207 22.65 13.49 23.11
C GLU A 207 22.31 14.89 22.58
N LEU A 208 22.37 15.11 21.27
CA LEU A 208 21.95 16.37 20.64
C LEU A 208 20.48 16.65 20.94
N VAL A 209 19.59 15.69 20.69
CA VAL A 209 18.15 15.83 20.95
C VAL A 209 17.89 16.04 22.44
N ARG A 210 18.60 15.31 23.32
CA ARG A 210 18.47 15.45 24.76
C ARG A 210 18.82 16.85 25.24
N LYS A 211 19.96 17.40 24.81
CA LYS A 211 20.39 18.77 25.14
C LYS A 211 19.40 19.80 24.61
N PHE A 212 19.07 19.71 23.33
CA PHE A 212 18.12 20.63 22.71
C PHE A 212 16.79 20.66 23.47
N ALA A 213 16.22 19.50 23.80
CA ALA A 213 14.95 19.41 24.51
C ALA A 213 14.98 20.12 25.87
N LEU A 214 16.06 19.95 26.65
CA LEU A 214 16.23 20.61 27.93
C LEU A 214 16.42 22.13 27.76
N ASP A 215 17.23 22.55 26.78
CA ASP A 215 17.51 23.96 26.53
C ASP A 215 16.25 24.76 26.12
N VAL A 216 15.31 24.12 25.40
CA VAL A 216 14.03 24.74 25.01
C VAL A 216 12.91 24.56 26.03
N GLY A 217 13.22 23.99 27.21
CA GLY A 217 12.34 24.01 28.38
C GLY A 217 11.61 22.70 28.71
N ALA A 218 12.03 21.55 28.18
CA ALA A 218 11.58 20.27 28.74
C ALA A 218 12.12 20.08 30.17
N ASP A 219 11.32 19.50 31.06
CA ASP A 219 11.74 19.24 32.44
C ASP A 219 12.68 18.02 32.50
N TYR A 220 12.43 17.04 31.64
CA TYR A 220 13.25 15.84 31.50
C TYR A 220 13.37 15.45 30.03
N ALA A 221 14.51 14.88 29.64
CA ALA A 221 14.71 14.28 28.33
C ALA A 221 15.48 12.97 28.49
N VAL A 222 14.87 11.85 28.12
CA VAL A 222 15.35 10.50 28.47
C VAL A 222 15.36 9.60 27.23
N PRO A 223 16.53 9.07 26.84
CA PRO A 223 16.63 7.96 25.91
C PRO A 223 15.90 6.72 26.42
N ALA A 224 15.08 6.10 25.59
CA ALA A 224 14.33 4.88 25.92
C ALA A 224 14.52 3.81 24.83
N ASN A 225 14.70 2.56 25.25
CA ASN A 225 14.95 1.41 24.36
C ASN A 225 13.97 0.25 24.64
N HIS A 226 12.75 0.57 25.06
CA HIS A 226 11.76 -0.43 25.47
C HIS A 226 11.27 -1.32 24.32
N TRP A 227 11.40 -0.88 23.07
CA TRP A 227 11.10 -1.73 21.92
C TRP A 227 12.02 -2.96 21.85
N ALA A 228 13.32 -2.79 22.15
CA ALA A 228 14.30 -3.88 22.13
C ALA A 228 14.47 -4.59 23.48
N GLN A 229 14.20 -3.91 24.60
CA GLN A 229 14.52 -4.39 25.95
C GLN A 229 13.28 -4.53 26.87
N GLY A 230 12.06 -4.39 26.34
CA GLY A 230 10.84 -4.40 27.16
C GLY A 230 10.81 -3.26 28.19
N GLY A 231 10.11 -3.48 29.31
CA GLY A 231 9.98 -2.51 30.40
C GLY A 231 11.32 -2.05 30.99
N LEU A 232 12.34 -2.93 31.01
CA LEU A 232 13.70 -2.61 31.44
C LEU A 232 14.29 -1.40 30.66
N GLY A 233 13.99 -1.32 29.36
CA GLY A 233 14.45 -0.24 28.49
C GLY A 233 13.77 1.12 28.72
N ALA A 234 12.76 1.19 29.61
CA ALA A 234 12.01 2.41 29.94
C ALA A 234 12.04 2.79 31.43
N VAL A 235 12.81 2.09 32.29
CA VAL A 235 12.85 2.38 33.74
C VAL A 235 13.21 3.83 34.03
N LYS A 236 14.27 4.37 33.40
CA LYS A 236 14.67 5.77 33.57
C LYS A 236 13.61 6.77 33.10
N LEU A 237 12.86 6.40 32.06
CA LEU A 237 11.75 7.22 31.58
C LEU A 237 10.61 7.22 32.61
N ALA A 238 10.28 6.06 33.20
CA ALA A 238 9.30 5.95 34.26
C ALA A 238 9.70 6.75 35.50
N GLU A 239 10.96 6.69 35.93
CA GLU A 239 11.50 7.51 37.03
C GLU A 239 11.32 9.01 36.78
N ALA A 240 11.63 9.47 35.56
CA ALA A 240 11.44 10.87 35.17
C ALA A 240 9.95 11.29 35.17
N VAL A 241 9.05 10.40 34.74
CA VAL A 241 7.59 10.64 34.81
C VAL A 241 7.11 10.72 36.26
N ILE A 242 7.56 9.81 37.12
CA ILE A 242 7.26 9.82 38.56
C ILE A 242 7.69 11.16 39.17
N GLU A 243 8.91 11.61 38.87
CA GLU A 243 9.44 12.87 39.37
C GLU A 243 8.64 14.08 38.85
N ALA A 244 8.28 14.09 37.56
CA ALA A 244 7.45 15.14 37.00
C ALA A 244 6.09 15.23 37.71
N CYS A 245 5.50 14.10 38.08
CA CYS A 245 4.18 14.01 38.71
C CYS A 245 4.15 14.29 40.23
N LYS A 246 5.29 14.54 40.89
CA LYS A 246 5.32 14.78 42.35
C LYS A 246 4.65 16.08 42.79
N ASP A 247 4.76 17.13 41.96
CA ASP A 247 4.16 18.42 42.28
C ASP A 247 2.71 18.50 41.80
N GLU A 248 1.94 19.40 42.40
CA GLU A 248 0.58 19.69 41.93
C GLU A 248 0.58 20.20 40.49
N SER A 249 -0.43 19.79 39.72
CA SER A 249 -0.56 20.20 38.33
C SER A 249 -0.93 21.69 38.23
N THR A 250 -0.11 22.47 37.51
CA THR A 250 -0.40 23.87 37.18
C THR A 250 -1.23 24.02 35.90
N PHE A 251 -2.05 23.01 35.60
CA PHE A 251 -2.80 22.92 34.36
C PHE A 251 -3.76 24.12 34.16
N ARG A 252 -3.79 24.63 32.94
CA ARG A 252 -4.74 25.66 32.51
C ARG A 252 -5.20 25.40 31.09
N PHE A 253 -6.41 25.83 30.77
CA PHE A 253 -6.94 25.76 29.41
C PHE A 253 -6.34 26.85 28.50
N LEU A 254 -6.33 26.59 27.19
CA LEU A 254 -5.77 27.51 26.20
C LEU A 254 -6.65 28.76 25.97
N TYR A 255 -7.97 28.61 26.10
CA TYR A 255 -8.96 29.66 25.84
C TYR A 255 -10.20 29.51 26.75
N ASP A 256 -11.01 30.56 26.88
CA ASP A 256 -12.30 30.53 27.56
C ASP A 256 -13.40 30.01 26.61
N LEU A 257 -14.37 29.25 27.13
CA LEU A 257 -15.51 28.75 26.35
C LEU A 257 -16.51 29.85 25.97
N ASN A 258 -16.50 31.00 26.62
CA ASN A 258 -17.41 32.12 26.32
C ASN A 258 -16.93 33.00 25.15
N LEU A 259 -15.73 32.75 24.62
CA LEU A 259 -15.25 33.44 23.43
C LEU A 259 -16.03 33.00 22.18
N PRO A 260 -16.20 33.89 21.18
CA PRO A 260 -16.75 33.52 19.88
C PRO A 260 -15.98 32.36 19.22
N LEU A 261 -16.66 31.56 18.39
CA LEU A 261 -16.06 30.38 17.76
C LEU A 261 -14.81 30.74 16.93
N VAL A 262 -14.87 31.85 16.19
CA VAL A 262 -13.77 32.38 15.37
C VAL A 262 -12.55 32.72 16.22
N GLU A 263 -12.76 33.30 17.39
CA GLU A 263 -11.68 33.70 18.29
C GLU A 263 -10.98 32.48 18.88
N LYS A 264 -11.73 31.46 19.30
CA LYS A 264 -11.18 30.17 19.75
C LYS A 264 -10.32 29.51 18.67
N MET A 265 -10.82 29.45 17.43
CA MET A 265 -10.06 28.92 16.29
C MET A 265 -8.77 29.71 16.05
N THR A 266 -8.84 31.04 16.16
CA THR A 266 -7.68 31.92 15.99
C THR A 266 -6.63 31.72 17.07
N ILE A 267 -7.04 31.56 18.33
CA ILE A 267 -6.13 31.26 19.45
C ILE A 267 -5.40 29.93 19.19
N ILE A 268 -6.11 28.87 18.81
CA ILE A 268 -5.46 27.58 18.49
C ILE A 268 -4.47 27.75 17.34
N ALA A 269 -4.86 28.41 16.25
CA ALA A 269 -4.00 28.61 15.09
C ALA A 269 -2.70 29.36 15.43
N LYS A 270 -2.80 30.44 16.21
CA LYS A 270 -1.63 31.23 16.62
C LYS A 270 -0.77 30.50 17.64
N GLU A 271 -1.36 30.06 18.73
CA GLU A 271 -0.62 29.53 19.87
C GLU A 271 -0.06 28.13 19.59
N MET A 272 -0.86 27.24 18.97
CA MET A 272 -0.47 25.84 18.75
C MET A 272 0.26 25.62 17.44
N TYR A 273 -0.11 26.34 16.36
CA TYR A 273 0.45 26.11 15.03
C TYR A 273 1.49 27.15 14.62
N GLY A 274 1.48 28.34 15.23
CA GLY A 274 2.34 29.44 14.80
C GLY A 274 1.84 30.12 13.51
N ALA A 275 0.55 30.00 13.20
CA ALA A 275 -0.07 30.71 12.09
C ALA A 275 -0.24 32.21 12.43
N ASP A 276 -0.27 33.07 11.42
CA ASP A 276 -0.52 34.51 11.60
C ASP A 276 -2.01 34.78 11.95
N GLY A 277 -2.88 33.85 11.60
CA GLY A 277 -4.32 33.89 11.85
C GLY A 277 -5.05 32.79 11.09
N ILE A 278 -6.36 32.99 10.91
CA ILE A 278 -7.23 32.11 10.13
C ILE A 278 -7.92 32.91 9.02
N SER A 279 -8.32 32.23 7.94
CA SER A 279 -9.22 32.75 6.92
C SER A 279 -10.45 31.86 6.85
N LEU A 280 -11.65 32.45 6.85
CA LEU A 280 -12.90 31.70 6.72
C LEU A 280 -13.40 31.79 5.27
N SER A 281 -13.80 30.64 4.71
CA SER A 281 -14.62 30.63 3.51
C SER A 281 -16.01 31.23 3.79
N PRO A 282 -16.73 31.71 2.77
CA PRO A 282 -18.12 32.14 2.92
C PRO A 282 -19.01 31.05 3.55
N GLU A 283 -18.79 29.80 3.17
CA GLU A 283 -19.51 28.64 3.69
C GLU A 283 -19.21 28.41 5.18
N ALA A 284 -17.93 28.52 5.58
CA ALA A 284 -17.53 28.40 6.97
C ALA A 284 -18.15 29.50 7.84
N GLN A 285 -18.19 30.74 7.35
CA GLN A 285 -18.81 31.86 8.07
C GLN A 285 -20.31 31.61 8.32
N VAL A 286 -21.03 31.16 7.29
CA VAL A 286 -22.46 30.84 7.40
C VAL A 286 -22.72 29.74 8.45
N GLU A 287 -21.89 28.71 8.51
CA GLU A 287 -22.02 27.65 9.52
C GLU A 287 -21.69 28.16 10.93
N VAL A 288 -20.65 28.99 11.09
CA VAL A 288 -20.31 29.63 12.37
C VAL A 288 -21.48 30.45 12.90
N ASP A 289 -22.01 31.36 12.09
CA ASP A 289 -23.13 32.24 12.48
C ASP A 289 -24.36 31.41 12.88
N ARG A 290 -24.60 30.31 12.14
CA ARG A 290 -25.70 29.38 12.45
C ARG A 290 -25.50 28.71 13.80
N TYR A 291 -24.32 28.18 14.10
CA TYR A 291 -24.05 27.47 15.34
C TYR A 291 -24.07 28.42 16.55
N GLU A 292 -23.59 29.65 16.41
CA GLU A 292 -23.72 30.66 17.46
C GLU A 292 -25.19 31.02 17.72
N ARG A 293 -25.98 31.25 16.66
CA ARG A 293 -27.43 31.50 16.76
C ARG A 293 -28.18 30.34 17.41
N GLN A 294 -27.78 29.10 17.13
CA GLN A 294 -28.36 27.89 17.71
C GLN A 294 -27.90 27.61 19.16
N GLY A 295 -27.05 28.46 19.75
CA GLY A 295 -26.58 28.31 21.13
C GLY A 295 -25.39 27.38 21.32
N TYR A 296 -24.73 26.96 20.23
CA TYR A 296 -23.53 26.11 20.26
C TYR A 296 -22.22 26.90 20.31
N GLY A 297 -22.27 28.23 20.42
CA GLY A 297 -21.10 29.10 20.48
C GLY A 297 -20.15 28.80 21.64
N ASN A 298 -20.67 28.25 22.75
CA ASN A 298 -19.88 27.94 23.95
C ASN A 298 -19.15 26.58 23.89
N LEU A 299 -19.27 25.84 22.79
CA LEU A 299 -18.57 24.57 22.63
C LEU A 299 -17.07 24.79 22.37
N PRO A 300 -16.20 23.85 22.78
CA PRO A 300 -14.79 23.83 22.40
C PRO A 300 -14.60 23.49 20.92
N ILE A 301 -13.39 23.77 20.42
CA ILE A 301 -13.01 23.56 19.02
C ILE A 301 -12.20 22.27 18.88
N CYS A 302 -12.49 21.49 17.85
CA CYS A 302 -11.74 20.31 17.43
C CYS A 302 -11.17 20.55 16.02
N MET A 303 -9.97 21.12 15.92
CA MET A 303 -9.35 21.44 14.62
C MET A 303 -9.10 20.17 13.78
N ALA A 304 -9.69 20.08 12.58
CA ALA A 304 -9.43 18.99 11.64
C ALA A 304 -8.44 19.46 10.56
N LYS A 305 -7.15 19.26 10.81
CA LYS A 305 -6.01 19.62 9.94
C LYS A 305 -5.05 18.45 9.76
N THR A 306 -4.18 18.53 8.75
CA THR A 306 -3.24 17.45 8.44
C THR A 306 -2.35 17.15 9.65
N ALA A 307 -2.15 15.87 9.97
CA ALA A 307 -1.28 15.48 11.07
C ALA A 307 0.22 15.58 10.70
N LEU A 308 0.53 15.82 9.43
CA LEU A 308 1.90 15.72 8.89
C LEU A 308 2.70 17.04 8.97
N SER A 309 2.08 18.12 9.40
CA SER A 309 2.62 19.48 9.46
C SER A 309 1.88 20.31 10.51
N LEU A 310 2.48 21.36 11.06
CA LEU A 310 1.78 22.35 11.88
C LEU A 310 0.83 23.24 11.05
N SER A 311 1.04 23.34 9.74
CA SER A 311 0.16 24.07 8.81
C SER A 311 -0.97 23.19 8.25
N ASP A 312 -1.70 23.73 7.28
CA ASP A 312 -2.64 23.02 6.41
C ASP A 312 -1.94 22.14 5.34
N ASP A 313 -0.74 22.54 4.88
CA ASP A 313 0.05 21.79 3.89
C ASP A 313 0.92 20.68 4.53
N PRO A 314 0.72 19.39 4.20
CA PRO A 314 1.50 18.27 4.75
C PRO A 314 2.98 18.28 4.38
N ASN A 315 3.38 19.03 3.35
CA ASN A 315 4.76 19.07 2.86
C ASN A 315 5.62 20.10 3.61
N LYS A 316 5.00 21.04 4.34
CA LYS A 316 5.71 22.05 5.14
C LYS A 316 6.22 21.44 6.45
N LYS A 317 7.43 20.89 6.42
CA LYS A 317 8.08 20.25 7.58
C LYS A 317 8.64 21.27 8.59
N GLY A 318 9.11 20.79 9.73
CA GLY A 318 9.69 21.61 10.80
C GLY A 318 8.65 22.49 11.51
N VAL A 319 8.95 23.79 11.59
CA VAL A 319 8.11 24.84 12.20
C VAL A 319 7.84 25.93 11.14
N PRO A 320 6.83 25.76 10.27
CA PRO A 320 6.50 26.76 9.27
C PRO A 320 6.09 28.09 9.92
N THR A 321 6.33 29.21 9.23
CA THR A 321 5.98 30.57 9.66
C THR A 321 5.36 31.35 8.51
N GLY A 322 4.64 32.44 8.80
CA GLY A 322 4.12 33.35 7.77
C GLY A 322 2.95 32.76 6.96
N PHE A 323 2.10 31.96 7.60
CA PHE A 323 0.96 31.31 6.96
C PHE A 323 -0.34 31.62 7.69
N THR A 324 -1.42 31.76 6.93
CA THR A 324 -2.80 31.91 7.43
C THR A 324 -3.51 30.58 7.24
N LEU A 325 -4.20 30.11 8.27
CA LEU A 325 -4.86 28.80 8.24
C LEU A 325 -6.23 28.88 7.55
N PRO A 326 -6.45 28.19 6.41
CA PRO A 326 -7.72 28.24 5.70
C PRO A 326 -8.76 27.32 6.35
N ILE A 327 -9.90 27.90 6.76
CA ILE A 327 -11.07 27.19 7.28
C ILE A 327 -12.10 27.08 6.16
N ASN A 328 -12.20 25.90 5.56
CA ASN A 328 -13.04 25.65 4.39
C ASN A 328 -14.50 25.38 4.76
N ASN A 329 -14.75 24.79 5.93
CA ASN A 329 -16.09 24.49 6.42
C ASN A 329 -16.04 24.32 7.94
N VAL A 330 -17.21 24.36 8.61
CA VAL A 330 -17.34 24.12 10.04
C VAL A 330 -18.50 23.17 10.27
N LYS A 331 -18.29 22.18 11.14
CA LYS A 331 -19.29 21.14 11.44
C LYS A 331 -19.53 21.04 12.93
N LEU A 332 -20.75 20.63 13.30
CA LEU A 332 -21.18 20.48 14.68
C LEU A 332 -21.21 19.00 15.10
N SER A 333 -20.58 18.68 16.23
CA SER A 333 -20.71 17.39 16.92
C SER A 333 -21.38 17.59 18.28
N ALA A 334 -22.64 18.03 18.29
CA ALA A 334 -23.38 18.43 19.50
C ALA A 334 -23.42 17.34 20.60
N GLY A 335 -23.63 16.08 20.22
CA GLY A 335 -23.63 14.96 21.17
C GLY A 335 -22.26 14.75 21.84
N ALA A 336 -21.17 14.97 21.11
CA ALA A 336 -19.81 14.93 21.65
C ALA A 336 -19.37 16.27 22.30
N SER A 337 -20.17 17.32 22.12
CA SER A 337 -20.01 18.65 22.72
C SER A 337 -18.75 19.39 22.22
N PHE A 338 -18.52 19.41 20.91
CA PHE A 338 -17.53 20.26 20.25
C PHE A 338 -17.96 20.68 18.83
N VAL A 339 -17.34 21.74 18.32
CA VAL A 339 -17.43 22.20 16.93
C VAL A 339 -16.10 21.89 16.25
N TYR A 340 -16.12 21.34 15.04
CA TYR A 340 -14.90 20.97 14.32
C TYR A 340 -14.79 21.70 12.97
N PRO A 341 -13.86 22.67 12.85
CA PRO A 341 -13.53 23.30 11.57
C PRO A 341 -12.67 22.37 10.71
N LEU A 342 -12.98 22.33 9.41
CA LEU A 342 -12.20 21.63 8.39
C LEU A 342 -11.16 22.57 7.82
N VAL A 343 -9.89 22.21 8.00
CA VAL A 343 -8.74 23.01 7.58
C VAL A 343 -8.15 22.45 6.28
N GLY A 344 -8.09 23.29 5.25
CA GLY A 344 -7.61 22.90 3.92
C GLY A 344 -8.40 21.75 3.29
N ASP A 345 -7.80 21.11 2.29
CA ASP A 345 -8.38 19.96 1.61
C ASP A 345 -7.99 18.67 2.33
N MET A 346 -8.89 18.21 3.21
CA MET A 346 -8.68 17.02 4.03
C MET A 346 -9.76 15.97 3.81
N SER A 347 -9.35 14.72 3.55
CA SER A 347 -10.26 13.59 3.59
C SER A 347 -10.72 13.28 5.02
N THR A 348 -12.02 13.16 5.20
CA THR A 348 -12.63 12.76 6.49
C THR A 348 -12.67 11.24 6.68
N MET A 349 -12.35 10.48 5.63
CA MET A 349 -12.33 9.02 5.61
C MET A 349 -11.09 8.53 4.86
N PRO A 350 -10.25 7.66 5.47
CA PRO A 350 -9.11 7.10 4.76
C PRO A 350 -9.59 6.22 3.60
N GLY A 351 -8.95 6.36 2.45
CA GLY A 351 -9.09 5.41 1.35
C GLY A 351 -8.21 4.19 1.58
N LEU A 352 -8.54 3.09 0.90
CA LEU A 352 -7.68 1.92 0.81
C LEU A 352 -6.50 2.22 -0.14
N THR A 353 -5.33 1.63 0.12
CA THR A 353 -4.22 1.64 -0.84
C THR A 353 -4.59 0.85 -2.09
N THR A 354 -3.88 1.05 -3.20
CA THR A 354 -4.13 0.31 -4.46
C THR A 354 -4.17 -1.20 -4.26
N ARG A 355 -3.30 -1.73 -3.40
CA ARG A 355 -3.39 -3.07 -2.83
C ARG A 355 -3.64 -2.93 -1.32
N PRO A 356 -4.88 -3.04 -0.85
CA PRO A 356 -5.17 -3.01 0.58
C PRO A 356 -4.78 -4.31 1.27
N GLY A 357 -4.46 -4.23 2.56
CA GLY A 357 -3.99 -5.40 3.33
C GLY A 357 -5.00 -6.55 3.38
N PHE A 358 -6.30 -6.32 3.14
CA PHE A 358 -7.30 -7.40 3.18
C PHE A 358 -7.07 -8.49 2.13
N TYR A 359 -6.39 -8.19 1.02
CA TYR A 359 -6.04 -9.20 0.01
C TYR A 359 -5.15 -10.30 0.59
N ASP A 360 -4.40 -9.97 1.64
CA ASP A 360 -3.49 -10.90 2.29
C ASP A 360 -4.11 -11.49 3.57
N ILE A 361 -5.33 -11.07 3.97
CA ILE A 361 -6.04 -11.61 5.14
C ILE A 361 -6.75 -12.90 4.77
N ASP A 362 -6.40 -14.01 5.43
CA ASP A 362 -7.07 -15.30 5.26
C ASP A 362 -7.18 -16.06 6.61
N LEU A 363 -7.78 -17.23 6.60
CA LEU A 363 -7.92 -18.13 7.76
C LEU A 363 -7.29 -19.48 7.43
N ASN A 364 -6.34 -19.91 8.24
CA ASN A 364 -5.82 -21.27 8.15
C ASN A 364 -6.94 -22.27 8.55
N PRO A 365 -7.41 -23.14 7.63
CA PRO A 365 -8.58 -23.98 7.88
C PRO A 365 -8.31 -25.14 8.85
N GLU A 366 -7.04 -25.47 9.10
CA GLU A 366 -6.66 -26.54 10.04
C GLU A 366 -6.48 -26.01 11.46
N THR A 367 -5.81 -24.86 11.61
CA THR A 367 -5.51 -24.28 12.92
C THR A 367 -6.57 -23.30 13.41
N GLY A 368 -7.35 -22.71 12.48
CA GLY A 368 -8.26 -21.61 12.77
C GLY A 368 -7.54 -20.29 13.05
N GLU A 369 -6.25 -20.18 12.73
CA GLU A 369 -5.47 -18.96 12.91
C GLU A 369 -5.69 -17.99 11.74
N ILE A 370 -5.77 -16.70 12.07
CA ILE A 370 -5.93 -15.63 11.08
C ILE A 370 -4.56 -15.32 10.48
N GLU A 371 -4.44 -15.41 9.16
CA GLU A 371 -3.24 -15.06 8.39
C GLU A 371 -3.39 -13.63 7.83
N GLY A 372 -2.29 -12.87 7.75
CA GLY A 372 -2.19 -11.57 7.08
C GLY A 372 -3.01 -10.38 7.64
N LEU A 373 -3.65 -10.52 8.80
CA LEU A 373 -4.29 -9.39 9.53
C LEU A 373 -3.27 -8.45 10.22
N ASP A 374 -1.99 -8.80 10.21
CA ASP A 374 -0.92 -7.95 10.71
C ASP A 374 -0.45 -6.98 9.61
N ALA A 375 -0.45 -5.69 9.90
CA ALA A 375 -0.04 -4.60 9.00
C ALA A 375 1.49 -4.54 8.74
N GLY A 376 2.13 -5.70 8.59
CA GLY A 376 3.53 -5.87 8.26
C GLY A 376 3.68 -7.00 7.24
N SER A 377 4.02 -6.63 6.00
CA SER A 377 4.65 -7.49 4.99
C SER A 377 5.40 -8.66 5.62
N THR A 378 4.96 -9.91 5.43
CA THR A 378 5.69 -11.20 5.63
C THR A 378 7.02 -11.13 6.42
N TYR A 379 6.94 -10.56 7.63
CA TYR A 379 7.97 -10.36 8.64
C TYR A 379 7.20 -10.12 9.95
N GLY A 380 6.78 -11.19 10.59
CA GLY A 380 5.87 -11.09 11.75
C GLY A 380 5.65 -12.38 12.50
N VAL A 381 5.91 -13.53 11.89
CA VAL A 381 6.05 -14.80 12.60
C VAL A 381 7.17 -14.65 13.64
N PRO A 382 6.91 -14.84 14.94
CA PRO A 382 7.97 -14.81 15.93
C PRO A 382 9.11 -15.75 15.51
N VAL A 383 10.34 -15.32 15.73
CA VAL A 383 11.53 -16.08 15.31
C VAL A 383 11.43 -17.52 15.85
N ASN A 384 11.60 -18.51 14.98
CA ASN A 384 11.51 -19.93 15.32
C ASN A 384 10.15 -20.43 15.88
N SER A 385 9.01 -19.81 15.54
CA SER A 385 7.69 -20.30 15.97
C SER A 385 7.02 -21.27 14.99
N GLN A 386 7.50 -21.35 13.75
CA GLN A 386 7.03 -22.29 12.71
C GLN A 386 8.13 -23.29 12.38
N VAL A 387 8.51 -24.11 13.37
CA VAL A 387 9.64 -25.03 13.26
C VAL A 387 9.21 -26.43 13.69
N GLN A 388 9.26 -27.39 12.78
CA GLN A 388 9.10 -28.79 13.14
C GLN A 388 10.42 -29.39 13.63
N PRO A 389 10.39 -30.51 14.37
CA PRO A 389 11.60 -31.20 14.78
C PRO A 389 12.58 -31.51 13.63
N LEU A 390 12.05 -31.78 12.43
CA LEU A 390 12.85 -32.00 11.22
C LEU A 390 13.62 -30.74 10.80
N ASP A 391 12.95 -29.58 10.82
CA ASP A 391 13.52 -28.29 10.38
C ASP A 391 14.65 -27.84 11.31
N ALA A 392 14.54 -28.19 12.59
CA ALA A 392 15.58 -28.00 13.61
C ALA A 392 16.61 -29.14 13.67
N ALA A 393 16.53 -30.14 12.77
CA ALA A 393 17.40 -31.32 12.72
C ALA A 393 17.52 -32.10 14.05
N PHE A 394 16.40 -32.30 14.75
CA PHE A 394 16.37 -33.10 15.97
C PHE A 394 16.81 -34.56 15.67
N PRO A 395 17.64 -35.17 16.52
CA PRO A 395 18.08 -36.55 16.31
C PRO A 395 16.91 -37.53 16.17
N GLY A 396 16.92 -38.32 15.09
CA GLY A 396 15.89 -39.33 14.81
C GLY A 396 14.71 -38.87 13.96
N THR A 397 14.65 -37.59 13.56
CA THR A 397 13.62 -37.11 12.63
C THR A 397 13.94 -37.53 11.19
N LEU A 398 12.91 -37.86 10.41
CA LEU A 398 13.04 -38.25 9.01
C LEU A 398 12.23 -37.33 8.10
N PRO A 399 12.73 -36.99 6.91
CA PRO A 399 11.97 -36.23 5.92
C PRO A 399 10.79 -37.07 5.40
N VAL A 400 9.67 -36.39 5.11
CA VAL A 400 8.49 -37.00 4.50
C VAL A 400 8.20 -36.26 3.20
N CYS A 401 8.05 -37.00 2.10
CA CYS A 401 7.58 -36.41 0.84
C CYS A 401 6.07 -36.12 0.95
N PRO A 402 5.60 -34.93 0.57
CA PRO A 402 4.17 -34.68 0.37
C PRO A 402 3.58 -35.74 -0.57
N ARG A 403 2.39 -36.27 -0.26
CA ARG A 403 1.74 -37.31 -1.08
C ARG A 403 0.66 -36.64 -1.94
N PRO A 404 0.70 -36.77 -3.27
CA PRO A 404 -0.39 -36.27 -4.11
C PRO A 404 -1.66 -37.02 -3.73
N GLN A 405 -2.63 -36.33 -3.14
CA GLN A 405 -3.90 -36.92 -2.74
C GLN A 405 -4.64 -37.37 -4.01
N CYS A 406 -4.89 -38.67 -4.12
CA CYS A 406 -5.56 -39.30 -5.28
C CYS A 406 -7.09 -39.12 -5.29
N ASP A 407 -7.65 -38.12 -4.62
CA ASP A 407 -9.11 -37.90 -4.61
C ASP A 407 -9.56 -37.10 -5.86
N PRO A 408 -10.75 -37.41 -6.41
CA PRO A 408 -11.23 -36.76 -7.63
C PRO A 408 -11.61 -35.29 -7.37
N PRO A 409 -11.46 -34.40 -8.38
CA PRO A 409 -11.82 -33.00 -8.25
C PRO A 409 -13.32 -32.86 -7.94
N VAL A 410 -13.63 -32.12 -6.89
CA VAL A 410 -15.01 -31.74 -6.52
C VAL A 410 -15.60 -30.90 -7.67
N PRO A 411 -16.86 -31.12 -8.09
CA PRO A 411 -17.41 -30.42 -9.25
C PRO A 411 -17.51 -28.92 -9.03
N SER A 412 -16.96 -28.19 -9.99
CA SER A 412 -16.97 -26.73 -10.13
C SER A 412 -18.39 -26.18 -10.24
N ASN A 413 -18.88 -25.53 -9.19
CA ASN A 413 -19.98 -24.56 -9.28
C ASN A 413 -19.82 -23.40 -8.26
N SER A 414 -18.58 -23.13 -7.84
CA SER A 414 -18.19 -21.94 -7.08
C SER A 414 -17.04 -21.27 -7.81
N PHE A 415 -17.36 -20.24 -8.60
CA PHE A 415 -16.35 -19.29 -9.07
C PHE A 415 -15.81 -18.55 -7.84
N GLY A 416 -14.57 -18.85 -7.46
CA GLY A 416 -13.88 -18.26 -6.31
C GLY A 416 -13.43 -19.32 -5.29
N SER A 417 -12.16 -19.23 -4.90
CA SER A 417 -11.48 -20.05 -3.87
C SER A 417 -11.34 -21.54 -4.17
N SER A 418 -10.24 -21.90 -4.82
CA SER A 418 -9.70 -23.25 -4.85
C SER A 418 -8.20 -23.17 -5.11
N LEU A 419 -7.46 -22.87 -4.03
CA LEU A 419 -6.00 -23.07 -3.84
C LEU A 419 -5.61 -24.57 -3.86
N PHE A 420 -6.36 -25.41 -4.56
CA PHE A 420 -6.02 -26.81 -4.83
C PHE A 420 -5.06 -26.77 -6.03
N ASP A 421 -3.77 -27.11 -5.98
CA ASP A 421 -3.15 -28.23 -5.30
C ASP A 421 -1.62 -27.95 -5.32
N ARG A 422 -1.04 -27.43 -4.21
CA ARG A 422 0.38 -26.98 -4.15
C ARG A 422 1.40 -28.07 -4.53
N GLU A 423 0.98 -29.34 -4.53
CA GLU A 423 1.81 -30.48 -4.92
C GLU A 423 1.86 -30.72 -6.44
N SER A 424 0.86 -30.26 -7.19
CA SER A 424 0.77 -30.42 -8.65
C SER A 424 1.56 -29.35 -9.43
N THR A 425 1.91 -28.26 -8.77
CA THR A 425 2.44 -27.05 -9.38
C THR A 425 3.77 -27.22 -10.13
N PRO A 426 4.80 -27.93 -9.60
CA PRO A 426 6.04 -28.16 -10.35
C PRO A 426 5.79 -28.97 -11.63
N PHE A 427 4.81 -29.88 -11.61
CA PHE A 427 4.43 -30.69 -12.76
C PHE A 427 3.71 -29.88 -13.83
N GLN A 428 2.79 -28.98 -13.43
CA GLN A 428 2.12 -28.06 -14.37
C GLN A 428 3.12 -27.13 -15.05
N ILE A 429 4.06 -26.55 -14.30
CA ILE A 429 5.11 -25.67 -14.86
C ILE A 429 5.98 -26.43 -15.87
N MET A 430 6.38 -27.66 -15.53
CA MET A 430 7.11 -28.52 -16.45
C MET A 430 6.33 -28.77 -17.74
N LEU A 431 5.01 -29.03 -17.65
CA LEU A 431 4.16 -29.29 -18.82
C LEU A 431 4.02 -28.06 -19.74
N CYS A 432 4.22 -26.85 -19.22
CA CYS A 432 4.27 -25.62 -20.01
C CYS A 432 5.60 -25.45 -20.79
N PHE A 433 6.64 -26.21 -20.47
CA PHE A 433 7.90 -26.19 -21.22
C PHE A 433 7.82 -27.17 -22.39
N ALA A 434 7.93 -26.64 -23.60
CA ALA A 434 7.93 -27.45 -24.81
C ALA A 434 9.11 -28.44 -24.78
N GLU A 435 8.93 -29.63 -25.36
CA GLU A 435 9.96 -30.68 -25.46
C GLU A 435 10.49 -31.23 -24.11
N ALA A 436 9.95 -30.76 -22.96
CA ALA A 436 10.39 -31.20 -21.65
C ALA A 436 10.21 -32.71 -21.46
N THR A 437 11.31 -33.39 -21.13
CA THR A 437 11.34 -34.82 -20.86
C THR A 437 11.11 -35.05 -19.37
N GLN A 438 9.96 -35.64 -19.05
CA GLN A 438 9.58 -36.03 -17.69
C GLN A 438 10.38 -37.26 -17.25
N ASN A 439 10.91 -37.23 -16.02
CA ASN A 439 11.49 -38.43 -15.43
C ASN A 439 10.37 -39.26 -14.79
N PRO A 440 10.04 -40.46 -15.30
CA PRO A 440 8.95 -41.28 -14.73
C PRO A 440 9.24 -41.76 -13.30
N ARG A 441 10.52 -41.73 -12.93
CA ARG A 441 11.02 -41.97 -11.58
C ARG A 441 11.96 -40.82 -11.25
N SER A 442 11.64 -40.02 -10.24
CA SER A 442 12.47 -38.92 -9.74
C SER A 442 12.99 -39.26 -8.34
N THR A 443 14.23 -38.88 -8.02
CA THR A 443 14.86 -39.23 -6.73
C THR A 443 15.41 -38.01 -6.02
N PHE A 444 15.49 -38.08 -4.69
CA PHE A 444 16.04 -37.04 -3.84
C PHE A 444 17.50 -37.33 -3.50
N ASP A 445 18.28 -36.27 -3.36
CA ASP A 445 19.71 -36.27 -3.07
C ASP A 445 20.00 -35.28 -1.94
N ARG A 446 21.07 -35.54 -1.19
CA ARG A 446 21.61 -34.64 -0.18
C ARG A 446 22.78 -33.85 -0.74
N LYS A 447 22.68 -32.54 -0.68
CA LYS A 447 23.76 -31.59 -0.96
C LYS A 447 24.38 -31.19 0.37
N HIS A 448 25.57 -31.69 0.67
CA HIS A 448 26.22 -31.52 1.97
C HIS A 448 27.05 -30.23 2.02
N TYR A 449 26.77 -29.37 2.98
CA TYR A 449 27.60 -28.22 3.32
C TYR A 449 27.24 -27.72 4.71
N PHE A 450 28.22 -27.12 5.38
CA PHE A 450 28.04 -26.59 6.73
C PHE A 450 27.78 -25.10 6.65
N TYR A 451 26.59 -24.69 7.05
CA TYR A 451 26.26 -23.29 7.20
C TYR A 451 25.25 -23.13 8.33
N HIS A 452 25.31 -22.01 9.05
CA HIS A 452 24.53 -21.79 10.28
C HIS A 452 23.02 -21.77 10.06
N ASP A 453 22.53 -21.55 8.85
CA ASP A 453 21.10 -21.62 8.51
C ASP A 453 20.64 -22.99 7.98
N ILE A 454 21.48 -24.03 8.12
CA ILE A 454 21.15 -25.41 7.72
C ILE A 454 21.51 -26.36 8.87
N PRO A 455 20.59 -26.57 9.81
CA PRO A 455 20.84 -27.42 10.98
C PRO A 455 21.28 -28.83 10.63
N ALA A 456 20.70 -29.43 9.59
CA ALA A 456 21.01 -30.80 9.16
C ALA A 456 22.39 -30.96 8.51
N SER A 457 23.09 -29.86 8.20
CA SER A 457 24.36 -29.84 7.44
C SER A 457 24.29 -30.49 6.04
N TYR A 458 23.07 -30.67 5.54
CA TYR A 458 22.77 -31.00 4.16
C TYR A 458 21.41 -30.43 3.77
N GLN A 459 21.25 -30.09 2.50
CA GLN A 459 20.00 -29.67 1.88
C GLN A 459 19.46 -30.83 1.04
N ILE A 460 18.17 -31.18 1.18
CA ILE A 460 17.52 -32.15 0.28
C ILE A 460 17.22 -31.44 -1.05
N THR A 461 17.60 -32.06 -2.16
CA THR A 461 17.48 -31.52 -3.53
C THR A 461 17.36 -32.69 -4.53
N GLN A 462 17.47 -32.44 -5.84
CA GLN A 462 17.47 -33.49 -6.87
C GLN A 462 18.56 -33.22 -7.92
N HIS A 463 19.74 -33.78 -7.71
CA HIS A 463 20.89 -33.59 -8.58
C HIS A 463 20.94 -34.63 -9.70
N TYR A 464 20.79 -35.91 -9.36
CA TYR A 464 20.96 -37.00 -10.34
C TYR A 464 19.70 -37.19 -11.18
N ASN A 465 18.52 -37.17 -10.54
CA ASN A 465 17.26 -37.53 -11.19
C ASN A 465 16.14 -36.51 -10.85
N PRO A 466 16.23 -35.29 -11.41
CA PRO A 466 15.28 -34.20 -11.16
C PRO A 466 13.88 -34.53 -11.70
N LEU A 467 12.89 -33.67 -11.50
CA LEU A 467 11.54 -33.88 -12.04
C LEU A 467 11.53 -33.91 -13.58
N ALA A 468 12.26 -32.98 -14.21
CA ALA A 468 12.27 -32.83 -15.66
C ALA A 468 13.64 -32.42 -16.18
N ARG A 469 13.91 -32.75 -17.45
CA ARG A 469 15.08 -32.28 -18.21
C ARG A 469 14.66 -31.81 -19.59
N SER A 470 15.51 -31.00 -20.23
CA SER A 470 15.41 -30.68 -21.67
C SER A 470 14.09 -30.02 -22.09
N GLY A 471 13.60 -29.04 -21.33
CA GLY A 471 12.46 -28.22 -21.74
C GLY A 471 12.89 -27.03 -22.62
N ARG A 472 11.93 -26.29 -23.16
CA ARG A 472 12.15 -25.05 -23.89
C ARG A 472 11.04 -24.05 -23.63
N LEU A 473 11.42 -22.79 -23.44
CA LEU A 473 10.49 -21.67 -23.38
C LEU A 473 10.82 -20.66 -24.49
N ARG A 474 9.90 -20.51 -25.44
CA ARG A 474 10.00 -19.55 -26.55
C ARG A 474 9.67 -18.15 -26.07
N ILE A 475 10.45 -17.14 -26.46
CA ILE A 475 10.10 -15.72 -26.36
C ILE A 475 9.92 -15.18 -27.77
N ALA A 476 8.72 -14.68 -28.08
CA ALA A 476 8.40 -14.12 -29.39
C ALA A 476 8.98 -12.71 -29.56
N GLU A 477 9.11 -12.25 -30.81
CA GLU A 477 9.48 -10.86 -31.08
C GLU A 477 8.38 -9.91 -30.59
N GLY A 478 8.77 -8.84 -29.88
CA GLY A 478 7.85 -7.89 -29.26
C GLY A 478 7.29 -8.33 -27.90
N GLU A 479 7.38 -9.62 -27.55
CA GLU A 479 6.90 -10.14 -26.28
C GLU A 479 7.76 -9.64 -25.11
N ASN A 480 7.12 -9.12 -24.05
CA ASN A 480 7.79 -8.65 -22.83
C ASN A 480 8.93 -7.63 -23.09
N GLY A 481 8.84 -6.87 -24.19
CA GLY A 481 9.85 -5.89 -24.60
C GLY A 481 11.06 -6.49 -25.32
N SER A 482 11.02 -7.77 -25.73
CA SER A 482 12.07 -8.38 -26.54
C SER A 482 12.10 -7.81 -27.96
N LYS A 483 13.30 -7.50 -28.47
CA LYS A 483 13.51 -6.98 -29.83
C LYS A 483 13.57 -8.06 -30.91
N ARG A 484 13.69 -9.33 -30.53
CA ARG A 484 13.76 -10.47 -31.45
C ARG A 484 13.15 -11.71 -30.82
N GLY A 485 12.72 -12.66 -31.64
CA GLY A 485 12.35 -13.99 -31.15
C GLY A 485 13.59 -14.83 -30.78
N PHE A 486 13.51 -15.58 -29.68
CA PHE A 486 14.54 -16.51 -29.26
C PHE A 486 13.98 -17.63 -28.37
N ASP A 487 14.68 -18.75 -28.32
CA ASP A 487 14.38 -19.87 -27.44
C ASP A 487 15.35 -19.87 -26.27
N VAL A 488 14.84 -20.24 -25.09
CA VAL A 488 15.64 -20.54 -23.91
C VAL A 488 15.41 -22.01 -23.57
N ASP A 489 16.44 -22.82 -23.74
CA ASP A 489 16.38 -24.22 -23.34
C ASP A 489 16.48 -24.32 -21.81
N ILE A 490 15.58 -25.11 -21.22
CA ILE A 490 15.52 -25.41 -19.80
C ILE A 490 16.25 -26.72 -19.57
N LYS A 491 17.44 -26.64 -18.98
CA LYS A 491 18.30 -27.79 -18.70
C LYS A 491 17.61 -28.78 -17.77
N GLN A 492 17.09 -28.29 -16.65
CA GLN A 492 16.37 -29.10 -15.67
C GLN A 492 15.45 -28.27 -14.78
N LEU A 493 14.42 -28.94 -14.27
CA LEU A 493 13.53 -28.45 -13.21
C LEU A 493 13.60 -29.46 -12.06
N GLN A 494 13.97 -28.97 -10.88
CA GLN A 494 14.16 -29.78 -9.67
C GLN A 494 13.44 -29.15 -8.47
N VAL A 495 13.20 -29.97 -7.45
CA VAL A 495 12.70 -29.52 -6.15
C VAL A 495 13.81 -29.59 -5.12
N GLU A 496 13.86 -28.62 -4.21
CA GLU A 496 14.79 -28.57 -3.09
C GLU A 496 14.16 -27.96 -1.85
N GLN A 497 14.83 -28.09 -0.70
CA GLN A 497 14.42 -27.42 0.54
C GLN A 497 15.04 -26.02 0.65
N ASP A 498 14.29 -25.01 1.06
CA ASP A 498 14.87 -23.72 1.44
C ASP A 498 15.63 -23.84 2.77
N THR A 499 16.55 -22.90 2.92
CA THR A 499 17.40 -22.74 4.11
C THR A 499 16.76 -21.78 5.10
N ALA A 500 17.17 -21.83 6.36
CA ALA A 500 16.77 -20.84 7.35
C ALA A 500 17.27 -19.43 6.96
N LYS A 501 16.83 -18.40 7.67
CA LYS A 501 17.33 -17.04 7.49
C LYS A 501 18.44 -16.78 8.53
N SER A 502 19.59 -16.30 8.10
CA SER A 502 20.68 -15.87 8.99
C SER A 502 20.90 -14.34 8.91
N GLN A 503 21.11 -13.70 10.07
CA GLN A 503 21.38 -12.27 10.18
C GLN A 503 22.51 -11.99 11.19
N VAL A 504 23.32 -10.95 10.94
CA VAL A 504 24.40 -10.55 11.86
C VAL A 504 23.93 -9.34 12.67
N VAL A 505 23.92 -9.46 14.00
CA VAL A 505 23.51 -8.39 14.93
C VAL A 505 24.55 -8.30 16.04
N GLY A 506 25.22 -7.16 16.19
CA GLY A 506 26.20 -6.94 17.27
C GLY A 506 27.46 -7.82 17.19
N GLY A 507 27.77 -8.41 16.04
CA GLY A 507 28.85 -9.39 15.88
C GLY A 507 28.41 -10.85 16.03
N ASP A 508 27.21 -11.07 16.58
CA ASP A 508 26.60 -12.39 16.69
C ASP A 508 25.78 -12.74 15.44
N ARG A 509 25.67 -14.03 15.14
CA ARG A 509 24.82 -14.54 14.05
C ARG A 509 23.54 -15.10 14.64
N LEU A 510 22.41 -14.48 14.32
CA LEU A 510 21.07 -14.96 14.70
C LEU A 510 20.49 -15.77 13.54
N VAL A 511 19.84 -16.89 13.86
CA VAL A 511 19.25 -17.82 12.90
C VAL A 511 17.76 -17.96 13.15
N ASP A 512 16.96 -17.80 12.10
CA ASP A 512 15.51 -17.96 12.10
C ASP A 512 15.11 -19.13 11.20
N LEU A 513 14.70 -20.22 11.83
CA LEU A 513 14.33 -21.50 11.22
C LEU A 513 12.92 -21.52 10.64
N ASN A 514 12.12 -20.44 10.75
CA ASN A 514 10.76 -20.40 10.22
C ASN A 514 10.66 -20.72 8.70
N ARG A 515 11.76 -20.49 7.96
CA ARG A 515 11.86 -20.79 6.52
C ARG A 515 12.52 -22.13 6.22
N ALA A 516 13.12 -22.78 7.21
CA ALA A 516 13.83 -24.03 7.01
C ALA A 516 12.84 -25.13 6.59
N GLY A 517 13.19 -25.91 5.57
CA GLY A 517 12.37 -27.03 5.13
C GLY A 517 11.27 -26.69 4.11
N THR A 518 11.01 -25.40 3.85
CA THR A 518 10.06 -24.96 2.82
C THR A 518 10.44 -25.49 1.44
N GLY A 519 9.49 -26.04 0.67
CA GLY A 519 9.77 -26.51 -0.68
C GLY A 519 10.07 -25.37 -1.65
N LEU A 520 11.16 -25.50 -2.40
CA LEU A 520 11.55 -24.64 -3.51
C LEU A 520 11.59 -25.44 -4.81
N MET A 521 11.36 -24.74 -5.90
CA MET A 521 11.60 -25.26 -7.24
C MET A 521 12.74 -24.46 -7.88
N GLU A 522 13.77 -25.15 -8.35
CA GLU A 522 14.88 -24.55 -9.09
C GLU A 522 14.72 -24.87 -10.59
N ILE A 523 14.69 -23.82 -11.41
CA ILE A 523 14.67 -23.90 -12.88
C ILE A 523 16.04 -23.47 -13.39
N VAL A 524 16.77 -24.39 -14.01
CA VAL A 524 18.09 -24.12 -14.57
C VAL A 524 17.98 -23.99 -16.08
N THR A 525 18.36 -22.84 -16.63
CA THR A 525 18.41 -22.62 -18.08
C THR A 525 19.77 -23.00 -18.66
N GLU A 526 19.80 -23.33 -19.95
CA GLU A 526 21.02 -23.28 -20.74
C GLU A 526 21.44 -21.81 -20.99
N PRO A 527 22.71 -21.55 -21.34
CA PRO A 527 23.21 -20.18 -21.53
C PRO A 527 22.80 -19.64 -22.91
N ASP A 528 21.50 -19.48 -23.17
CA ASP A 528 20.95 -19.08 -24.49
C ASP A 528 20.70 -17.58 -24.63
N MET A 529 20.45 -16.88 -23.53
CA MET A 529 20.26 -15.44 -23.51
C MET A 529 21.55 -14.71 -23.93
N ARG A 530 21.42 -13.68 -24.76
CA ARG A 530 22.55 -12.92 -25.35
C ARG A 530 22.60 -11.46 -24.89
N SER A 531 21.56 -10.99 -24.21
CA SER A 531 21.48 -9.61 -23.73
C SER A 531 20.77 -9.50 -22.38
N ALA A 532 20.91 -8.34 -21.74
CA ALA A 532 20.23 -8.05 -20.48
C ALA A 532 18.71 -7.96 -20.70
N GLU A 533 18.31 -7.41 -21.84
CA GLU A 533 16.93 -7.26 -22.27
C GLU A 533 16.27 -8.63 -22.46
N GLU A 534 16.97 -9.58 -23.08
CA GLU A 534 16.51 -10.98 -23.23
C GLU A 534 16.34 -11.67 -21.86
N ALA A 535 17.29 -11.48 -20.94
CA ALA A 535 17.16 -12.00 -19.58
C ALA A 535 15.94 -11.42 -18.84
N GLY A 536 15.71 -10.11 -18.98
CA GLY A 536 14.52 -9.48 -18.40
C GLY A 536 13.22 -9.96 -19.03
N ALA A 537 13.18 -10.15 -20.36
CA ALA A 537 12.00 -10.67 -21.06
C ALA A 537 11.66 -12.11 -20.64
N PHE A 538 12.68 -12.96 -20.49
CA PHE A 538 12.53 -14.32 -19.99
C PHE A 538 11.93 -14.36 -18.58
N ILE A 539 12.47 -13.56 -17.64
CA ILE A 539 11.95 -13.51 -16.27
C ILE A 539 10.50 -12.99 -16.22
N ARG A 540 10.14 -11.99 -17.02
CA ARG A 540 8.73 -11.54 -17.11
C ARG A 540 7.80 -12.63 -17.64
N LYS A 541 8.24 -13.39 -18.64
CA LYS A 541 7.48 -14.53 -19.17
C LYS A 541 7.31 -15.63 -18.13
N LEU A 542 8.35 -15.88 -17.34
CA LEU A 542 8.27 -16.83 -16.23
C LEU A 542 7.32 -16.31 -15.14
N GLN A 543 7.36 -15.03 -14.78
CA GLN A 543 6.41 -14.44 -13.83
C GLN A 543 4.96 -14.57 -14.30
N SER A 544 4.68 -14.31 -15.58
CA SER A 544 3.32 -14.46 -16.11
C SER A 544 2.86 -15.92 -16.13
N LEU A 545 3.75 -16.87 -16.40
CA LEU A 545 3.49 -18.31 -16.26
C LEU A 545 3.12 -18.66 -14.82
N LEU A 546 3.94 -18.26 -13.85
CA LEU A 546 3.75 -18.59 -12.43
C LEU A 546 2.42 -18.03 -11.90
N ARG A 547 2.14 -16.77 -12.20
CA ARG A 547 0.88 -16.11 -11.80
C ARG A 547 -0.34 -16.77 -12.43
N ARG A 548 -0.26 -17.12 -13.72
CA ARG A 548 -1.37 -17.78 -14.43
C ARG A 548 -1.71 -19.14 -13.84
N LEU A 549 -0.70 -19.91 -13.40
CA LEU A 549 -0.89 -21.21 -12.76
C LEU A 549 -1.31 -21.09 -11.28
N GLY A 550 -1.29 -19.90 -10.69
CA GLY A 550 -1.53 -19.71 -9.26
C GLY A 550 -0.41 -20.26 -8.36
N SER A 551 0.79 -20.47 -8.91
CA SER A 551 1.93 -21.06 -8.19
C SER A 551 2.64 -20.09 -7.26
N GLY A 552 2.48 -18.79 -7.50
CA GLY A 552 3.05 -17.70 -6.72
C GLY A 552 3.00 -16.38 -7.48
N ASP A 553 3.16 -15.26 -6.77
CA ASP A 553 3.17 -13.90 -7.36
C ASP A 553 4.44 -13.59 -8.17
N GLY A 554 5.45 -14.47 -8.12
CA GLY A 554 6.74 -14.29 -8.78
C GLY A 554 7.48 -13.02 -8.33
N ASP A 555 7.15 -12.49 -7.15
CA ASP A 555 7.71 -11.24 -6.65
C ASP A 555 9.16 -11.43 -6.20
N MET A 556 10.06 -10.72 -6.88
CA MET A 556 11.49 -10.78 -6.59
C MET A 556 11.88 -9.97 -5.35
N GLU A 557 11.12 -8.94 -4.97
CA GLU A 557 11.41 -8.09 -3.82
C GLU A 557 11.04 -8.79 -2.50
N LYS A 558 9.92 -9.54 -2.50
CA LYS A 558 9.51 -10.39 -1.38
C LYS A 558 10.34 -11.69 -1.27
N GLY A 559 11.15 -11.99 -2.27
CA GLY A 559 11.99 -13.20 -2.31
C GLY A 559 11.25 -14.48 -2.71
N ASN A 560 10.03 -14.35 -3.27
CA ASN A 560 9.22 -15.45 -3.82
C ASN A 560 9.78 -15.97 -5.15
N LEU A 561 10.51 -15.12 -5.89
CA LEU A 561 11.31 -15.52 -7.04
C LEU A 561 12.75 -15.02 -6.88
N ARG A 562 13.71 -15.94 -6.81
CA ARG A 562 15.14 -15.62 -6.69
C ARG A 562 15.85 -15.93 -8.00
N VAL A 563 16.71 -15.02 -8.46
CA VAL A 563 17.44 -15.17 -9.72
C VAL A 563 18.93 -14.99 -9.47
N ASP A 564 19.69 -16.06 -9.66
CA ASP A 564 21.15 -16.02 -9.74
C ASP A 564 21.56 -16.02 -11.23
N VAL A 565 22.28 -14.98 -11.66
CA VAL A 565 22.65 -14.83 -13.07
C VAL A 565 24.09 -15.24 -13.32
N ASN A 566 24.30 -15.95 -14.43
CA ASN A 566 25.62 -16.38 -14.87
C ASN A 566 26.03 -15.64 -16.14
N VAL A 567 27.15 -14.92 -16.09
CA VAL A 567 27.67 -14.11 -17.21
C VAL A 567 29.03 -14.64 -17.67
N SER A 568 29.19 -14.78 -18.98
CA SER A 568 30.47 -15.07 -19.64
C SER A 568 30.51 -14.37 -20.99
N VAL A 569 31.59 -13.63 -21.27
CA VAL A 569 31.81 -12.97 -22.57
C VAL A 569 32.87 -13.73 -23.37
N ARG A 570 32.59 -13.97 -24.65
CA ARG A 570 33.51 -14.63 -25.60
C ARG A 570 33.61 -13.87 -26.92
N ARG A 571 34.68 -14.09 -27.69
CA ARG A 571 34.72 -13.68 -29.10
C ARG A 571 33.79 -14.59 -29.92
N PRO A 572 33.12 -14.06 -30.96
CA PRO A 572 32.31 -14.88 -31.85
C PRO A 572 33.10 -16.10 -32.37
N GLY A 573 32.49 -17.29 -32.33
CA GLY A 573 33.11 -18.54 -32.79
C GLY A 573 34.06 -19.25 -31.79
N THR A 574 34.41 -18.64 -30.66
CA THR A 574 35.27 -19.27 -29.63
C THR A 574 34.45 -19.98 -28.54
N PRO A 575 34.97 -20.96 -27.78
CA PRO A 575 34.26 -21.54 -26.63
C PRO A 575 33.86 -20.49 -25.56
N PHE A 576 32.96 -20.84 -24.64
CA PHE A 576 32.63 -19.96 -23.52
C PHE A 576 33.86 -19.77 -22.60
N ASN A 577 34.03 -18.54 -22.13
CA ASN A 577 35.08 -18.15 -21.19
C ASN A 577 34.62 -18.35 -19.74
N THR A 578 35.41 -17.88 -18.77
CA THR A 578 35.09 -18.05 -17.35
C THR A 578 33.74 -17.44 -16.99
N ARG A 579 32.88 -18.26 -16.37
CA ARG A 579 31.56 -17.86 -15.85
C ARG A 579 31.69 -17.09 -14.54
N SER A 580 31.15 -15.88 -14.48
CA SER A 580 30.92 -15.15 -13.22
C SER A 580 29.46 -15.28 -12.81
N GLU A 581 29.22 -15.65 -11.57
CA GLU A 581 27.86 -15.77 -11.00
C GLU A 581 27.57 -14.52 -10.16
N VAL A 582 26.46 -13.83 -10.42
CA VAL A 582 26.00 -12.68 -9.64
C VAL A 582 24.75 -13.08 -8.85
N LYS A 583 24.82 -12.90 -7.53
CA LYS A 583 23.76 -13.21 -6.56
C LYS A 583 23.13 -11.95 -5.97
N ASN A 584 22.03 -12.12 -5.23
CA ASN A 584 21.26 -11.07 -4.55
C ASN A 584 20.61 -10.07 -5.52
N ILE A 585 19.99 -10.57 -6.58
CA ILE A 585 19.26 -9.75 -7.55
C ILE A 585 17.78 -9.75 -7.19
N ASN A 586 17.32 -8.64 -6.62
CA ASN A 586 15.95 -8.52 -6.08
C ASN A 586 14.95 -7.91 -7.07
N SER A 587 15.37 -7.51 -8.28
CA SER A 587 14.44 -7.02 -9.31
C SER A 587 14.96 -7.25 -10.74
N ILE A 588 14.04 -7.25 -11.71
CA ILE A 588 14.39 -7.35 -13.13
C ILE A 588 15.24 -6.16 -13.59
N ARG A 589 15.03 -4.98 -13.01
CA ARG A 589 15.86 -3.81 -13.32
C ARG A 589 17.31 -4.04 -12.88
N PHE A 590 17.51 -4.57 -11.68
CA PHE A 590 18.83 -4.89 -11.15
C PHE A 590 19.49 -6.05 -11.89
N LEU A 591 18.71 -7.05 -12.33
CA LEU A 591 19.17 -8.11 -13.24
C LEU A 591 19.76 -7.50 -14.51
N GLN A 592 18.99 -6.59 -15.12
CA GLN A 592 19.41 -5.94 -16.35
C GLN A 592 20.64 -5.05 -16.16
N GLN A 593 20.76 -4.37 -15.02
CA GLN A 593 21.93 -3.56 -14.69
C GLN A 593 23.19 -4.40 -14.44
N ALA A 594 23.06 -5.51 -13.72
CA ALA A 594 24.17 -6.43 -13.45
C ALA A 594 24.79 -6.98 -14.76
N ILE A 595 23.95 -7.26 -15.77
CA ILE A 595 24.36 -7.78 -17.08
C ILE A 595 24.73 -6.65 -18.07
N GLY A 596 24.00 -5.54 -18.06
CA GLY A 596 23.87 -4.62 -19.18
C GLY A 596 25.02 -3.64 -19.36
N ALA A 597 25.56 -3.53 -20.57
CA ALA A 597 26.61 -2.56 -20.89
C ALA A 597 26.11 -1.13 -21.06
N ALA A 598 25.01 -0.73 -20.41
CA ALA A 598 24.70 0.68 -20.20
C ALA A 598 25.42 1.20 -18.95
N VAL A 599 25.62 0.34 -17.95
CA VAL A 599 26.34 0.66 -16.70
C VAL A 599 27.83 0.35 -16.88
N PRO A 600 28.75 1.31 -16.64
CA PRO A 600 30.18 1.12 -16.84
C PRO A 600 30.70 -0.14 -16.14
N GLU A 601 30.24 -0.38 -14.92
CA GLU A 601 30.72 -1.43 -14.02
C GLU A 601 29.87 -2.71 -14.02
N SER A 602 29.09 -2.93 -15.08
CA SER A 602 28.36 -4.20 -15.29
C SER A 602 29.32 -5.38 -15.53
N GLU A 603 28.88 -6.61 -15.24
CA GLU A 603 29.71 -7.80 -15.46
C GLU A 603 30.14 -7.97 -16.92
N ARG A 604 29.25 -7.65 -17.87
CA ARG A 604 29.59 -7.72 -19.30
C ARG A 604 30.74 -6.78 -19.64
N ARG A 605 30.70 -5.53 -19.17
CA ARG A 605 31.78 -4.56 -19.44
C ARG A 605 33.06 -4.93 -18.70
N ARG A 606 32.98 -5.40 -17.46
CA ARG A 606 34.13 -5.91 -16.72
C ARG A 606 34.84 -7.03 -17.48
N HIS A 607 34.07 -7.99 -18.00
CA HIS A 607 34.62 -9.08 -18.80
C HIS A 607 35.25 -8.58 -20.10
N ILE A 608 34.58 -7.67 -20.81
CA ILE A 608 35.12 -7.07 -22.04
C ILE A 608 36.44 -6.36 -21.76
N ARG A 609 36.49 -5.45 -20.77
CA ARG A 609 37.72 -4.71 -20.41
C ARG A 609 38.86 -5.68 -20.08
N HIS A 610 38.60 -6.70 -19.25
CA HIS A 610 39.63 -7.69 -18.90
C HIS A 610 40.18 -8.43 -20.13
N TYR A 611 39.33 -8.88 -21.04
CA TYR A 611 39.77 -9.61 -22.23
C TYR A 611 40.31 -8.69 -23.35
N GLU A 612 40.06 -7.38 -23.28
CA GLU A 612 40.73 -6.37 -24.10
C GLU A 612 42.14 -6.09 -23.58
N ASP A 613 42.30 -5.91 -22.27
CA ASP A 613 43.58 -5.63 -21.61
C ASP A 613 44.49 -6.87 -21.52
N SER A 614 43.90 -8.05 -21.34
CA SER A 614 44.61 -9.32 -21.12
C SER A 614 43.94 -10.50 -21.84
N PRO A 615 44.04 -10.58 -23.18
CA PRO A 615 43.27 -11.52 -24.00
C PRO A 615 43.52 -13.01 -23.71
N SER A 616 44.71 -13.35 -23.21
CA SER A 616 45.15 -14.73 -22.96
C SER A 616 44.99 -15.18 -21.50
N ILE A 617 44.59 -14.28 -20.60
CA ILE A 617 44.46 -14.57 -19.17
C ILE A 617 42.97 -14.77 -18.87
N PRO A 618 42.53 -15.98 -18.47
CA PRO A 618 41.16 -16.19 -18.06
C PRO A 618 40.81 -15.31 -16.85
N LEU A 619 39.57 -14.79 -16.81
CA LEU A 619 39.04 -14.18 -15.59
C LEU A 619 39.05 -15.20 -14.46
N LYS A 620 39.28 -14.72 -13.24
CA LYS A 620 39.07 -15.54 -12.05
C LYS A 620 37.59 -15.88 -11.93
N GLN A 621 37.29 -17.14 -11.63
CA GLN A 621 35.91 -17.54 -11.38
C GLN A 621 35.50 -17.06 -9.99
N GLU A 622 34.41 -16.30 -9.92
CA GLU A 622 33.97 -15.64 -8.68
C GLU A 622 32.45 -15.71 -8.55
N THR A 623 31.98 -15.78 -7.30
CA THR A 623 30.61 -15.41 -6.94
C THR A 623 30.62 -13.96 -6.50
N ARG A 624 29.76 -13.15 -7.12
CA ARG A 624 29.73 -11.70 -6.97
C ARG A 624 28.37 -11.24 -6.46
N GLY A 625 28.35 -10.11 -5.76
CA GLY A 625 27.14 -9.40 -5.35
C GLY A 625 26.94 -8.16 -6.22
N LEU A 626 25.72 -7.62 -6.23
CA LEU A 626 25.41 -6.35 -6.87
C LEU A 626 25.21 -5.27 -5.81
N ASN A 627 25.87 -4.13 -5.97
CA ASN A 627 25.52 -2.91 -5.24
C ASN A 627 24.39 -2.20 -5.97
N GLU A 628 23.18 -2.25 -5.41
CA GLU A 628 21.97 -1.70 -6.03
C GLU A 628 22.02 -0.17 -6.25
N MET A 629 22.83 0.55 -5.47
CA MET A 629 22.97 2.00 -5.58
C MET A 629 23.91 2.41 -6.71
N THR A 630 25.05 1.74 -6.85
CA THR A 630 26.08 2.08 -7.84
C THR A 630 25.95 1.28 -9.13
N GLY A 631 25.21 0.16 -9.10
CA GLY A 631 25.13 -0.80 -10.20
C GLY A 631 26.42 -1.62 -10.39
N GLU A 632 27.40 -1.48 -9.48
CA GLU A 632 28.68 -2.16 -9.53
C GLU A 632 28.57 -3.56 -8.93
N THR A 633 29.25 -4.53 -9.55
CA THR A 633 29.40 -5.85 -8.93
C THR A 633 30.66 -5.89 -8.08
N PHE A 634 30.59 -6.59 -6.94
CA PHE A 634 31.73 -6.79 -6.05
C PHE A 634 31.97 -8.28 -5.79
N SER A 635 33.22 -8.67 -5.57
CA SER A 635 33.56 -10.07 -5.29
C SER A 635 33.09 -10.45 -3.88
N ILE A 636 32.28 -11.51 -3.76
CA ILE A 636 31.91 -12.09 -2.46
C ILE A 636 32.92 -13.16 -2.08
N ARG A 637 33.26 -14.05 -3.03
CA ARG A 637 34.24 -15.13 -2.85
C ARG A 637 34.83 -15.61 -4.18
N ALA A 638 36.07 -16.09 -4.12
CA ALA A 638 36.76 -16.74 -5.23
C ALA A 638 36.41 -18.24 -5.30
N LYS A 639 36.26 -18.79 -6.51
CA LYS A 639 35.85 -20.20 -6.72
C LYS A 639 36.99 -21.23 -6.66
N GLU A 640 38.21 -20.81 -6.32
CA GLU A 640 39.33 -21.72 -5.99
C GLU A 640 39.06 -22.52 -4.70
N GLU A 641 38.06 -22.09 -3.91
CA GLU A 641 37.51 -22.75 -2.72
C GLU A 641 36.15 -23.41 -3.04
N ALA A 642 35.97 -23.99 -4.23
CA ALA A 642 34.73 -24.70 -4.55
C ALA A 642 34.54 -25.87 -3.56
N GLU A 643 33.62 -25.71 -2.61
CA GLU A 643 33.25 -26.77 -1.68
C GLU A 643 32.72 -27.97 -2.47
N ASP A 644 33.36 -29.13 -2.27
CA ASP A 644 32.80 -30.40 -2.71
C ASP A 644 31.54 -30.68 -1.89
N TYR A 645 30.37 -30.41 -2.50
CA TYR A 645 29.07 -30.62 -1.88
C TYR A 645 28.75 -32.10 -1.62
N ARG A 646 29.60 -33.04 -2.06
CA ARG A 646 29.47 -34.50 -1.82
C ARG A 646 28.02 -34.98 -2.00
N TYR A 647 27.46 -34.73 -3.18
CA TYR A 647 26.10 -35.16 -3.50
C TYR A 647 25.95 -36.67 -3.28
N MET A 648 24.89 -37.07 -2.58
CA MET A 648 24.60 -38.47 -2.29
C MET A 648 23.09 -38.71 -2.35
N PRO A 649 22.60 -39.84 -2.91
CA PRO A 649 21.18 -40.18 -2.84
C PRO A 649 20.66 -40.18 -1.40
N ASP A 650 19.47 -39.60 -1.18
CA ASP A 650 18.84 -39.63 0.13
C ASP A 650 18.22 -41.01 0.39
N ALA A 651 18.73 -41.71 1.41
CA ALA A 651 18.24 -43.04 1.78
C ALA A 651 16.89 -43.01 2.53
N ASN A 652 16.47 -41.86 3.04
CA ASN A 652 15.27 -41.71 3.86
C ASN A 652 14.03 -41.36 3.03
N LEU A 653 14.22 -40.82 1.81
CA LEU A 653 13.12 -40.50 0.90
C LEU A 653 13.03 -41.53 -0.22
N PRO A 654 11.85 -42.15 -0.45
CA PRO A 654 11.66 -43.02 -1.59
C PRO A 654 11.67 -42.22 -2.90
N ALA A 655 11.94 -42.91 -4.00
CA ALA A 655 11.78 -42.33 -5.33
C ALA A 655 10.31 -41.98 -5.59
N MET A 656 10.06 -40.79 -6.14
CA MET A 656 8.75 -40.41 -6.65
C MET A 656 8.51 -41.11 -7.98
N ILE A 657 7.45 -41.91 -8.05
CA ILE A 657 6.99 -42.52 -9.29
C ILE A 657 5.87 -41.66 -9.85
N ILE A 658 6.09 -41.12 -11.04
CA ILE A 658 5.16 -40.19 -11.67
C ILE A 658 4.31 -40.97 -12.67
N ASP A 659 3.04 -41.15 -12.33
CA ASP A 659 2.07 -41.85 -13.17
C ASP A 659 1.76 -41.01 -14.43
N PRO A 660 1.95 -41.55 -15.65
CA PRO A 660 1.56 -40.87 -16.88
C PRO A 660 0.09 -40.43 -16.89
N MET A 661 -0.83 -41.20 -16.30
CA MET A 661 -2.26 -40.84 -16.22
C MET A 661 -2.50 -39.61 -15.33
N TYR A 662 -1.65 -39.41 -14.32
CA TYR A 662 -1.69 -38.19 -13.51
C TYR A 662 -1.23 -36.97 -14.32
N LEU A 663 -0.14 -37.10 -15.09
CA LEU A 663 0.34 -36.02 -15.95
C LEU A 663 -0.66 -35.64 -17.03
N ASP A 664 -1.36 -36.61 -17.63
CA ASP A 664 -2.37 -36.31 -18.64
C ASP A 664 -3.57 -35.56 -18.04
N ARG A 665 -4.04 -35.96 -16.85
CA ARG A 665 -5.06 -35.18 -16.12
C ARG A 665 -4.60 -33.76 -15.77
N LEU A 666 -3.33 -33.60 -15.41
CA LEU A 666 -2.76 -32.28 -15.13
C LEU A 666 -2.70 -31.41 -16.38
N LYS A 667 -2.36 -31.96 -17.55
CA LYS A 667 -2.39 -31.20 -18.82
C LYS A 667 -3.76 -30.60 -19.08
N ASP A 668 -4.83 -31.37 -18.86
CA ASP A 668 -6.20 -30.91 -19.05
C ASP A 668 -6.62 -29.81 -18.05
N SER A 669 -5.93 -29.72 -16.90
CA SER A 669 -6.16 -28.68 -15.89
C SER A 669 -5.43 -27.35 -16.17
N ILE A 670 -4.45 -27.35 -17.08
CA ILE A 670 -3.64 -26.15 -17.34
C ILE A 670 -4.49 -25.14 -18.12
N PRO A 671 -4.69 -23.91 -17.59
CA PRO A 671 -5.41 -22.88 -18.32
C PRO A 671 -4.60 -22.40 -19.54
N GLU A 672 -5.28 -21.80 -20.51
CA GLU A 672 -4.62 -21.13 -21.64
C GLU A 672 -3.58 -20.12 -21.13
N MET A 673 -2.35 -20.22 -21.61
CA MET A 673 -1.22 -19.42 -21.15
C MET A 673 -1.28 -17.98 -21.68
N PRO A 674 -0.69 -16.99 -20.99
CA PRO A 674 -0.81 -15.59 -21.39
C PRO A 674 -0.34 -15.30 -22.83
N TRP A 675 0.69 -16.01 -23.31
CA TRP A 675 1.17 -15.85 -24.69
C TRP A 675 0.25 -16.51 -25.72
N GLU A 676 -0.43 -17.61 -25.37
CA GLU A 676 -1.43 -18.27 -26.23
C GLU A 676 -2.66 -17.38 -26.37
N VAL A 677 -3.15 -16.84 -25.25
CA VAL A 677 -4.23 -15.83 -25.23
C VAL A 677 -3.85 -14.64 -26.10
N ALA A 678 -2.63 -14.11 -25.94
CA ALA A 678 -2.17 -12.96 -26.72
C ALA A 678 -2.17 -13.27 -28.23
N ASP A 679 -1.65 -14.42 -28.63
CA ASP A 679 -1.59 -14.84 -30.03
C ASP A 679 -3.01 -15.04 -30.60
N ARG A 680 -3.91 -15.70 -29.85
CA ARG A 680 -5.31 -15.93 -30.23
C ARG A 680 -6.06 -14.61 -30.44
N LEU A 681 -6.00 -13.69 -29.48
CA LEU A 681 -6.72 -12.42 -29.56
C LEU A 681 -6.17 -11.50 -30.66
N VAL A 682 -4.86 -11.47 -30.87
CA VAL A 682 -4.24 -10.73 -31.98
C VAL A 682 -4.72 -11.26 -33.33
N GLN A 683 -4.75 -12.59 -33.51
CA GLN A 683 -5.23 -13.22 -34.75
C GLN A 683 -6.73 -12.99 -34.97
N GLN A 684 -7.54 -13.15 -33.93
CA GLN A 684 -9.00 -13.07 -34.03
C GLN A 684 -9.50 -11.62 -34.22
N PHE A 685 -8.95 -10.65 -33.49
CA PHE A 685 -9.48 -9.29 -33.46
C PHE A 685 -8.62 -8.25 -34.18
N GLY A 686 -7.46 -8.63 -34.73
CA GLY A 686 -6.54 -7.71 -35.41
C GLY A 686 -6.01 -6.59 -34.50
N VAL A 687 -5.86 -6.89 -33.21
CA VAL A 687 -5.44 -5.95 -32.16
C VAL A 687 -3.93 -5.96 -31.97
N VAL A 688 -3.41 -4.92 -31.30
CA VAL A 688 -1.97 -4.81 -31.02
C VAL A 688 -1.62 -5.67 -29.80
N ARG A 689 -0.59 -6.51 -29.91
CA ARG A 689 -0.14 -7.41 -28.84
C ARG A 689 0.04 -6.70 -27.49
N ARG A 690 0.59 -5.48 -27.49
CA ARG A 690 0.81 -4.67 -26.28
C ARG A 690 -0.49 -4.34 -25.54
N ASP A 691 -1.57 -4.03 -26.26
CA ASP A 691 -2.86 -3.75 -25.64
C ASP A 691 -3.45 -5.03 -25.03
N VAL A 692 -3.24 -6.18 -25.69
CA VAL A 692 -3.65 -7.49 -25.17
C VAL A 692 -2.84 -7.88 -23.93
N GLU A 693 -1.53 -7.67 -23.93
CA GLU A 693 -0.68 -7.89 -22.75
C GLU A 693 -1.11 -6.99 -21.57
N THR A 694 -1.58 -5.77 -21.86
CA THR A 694 -2.15 -4.87 -20.84
C THR A 694 -3.46 -5.42 -20.29
N LEU A 695 -4.35 -5.93 -21.15
CA LEU A 695 -5.60 -6.58 -20.74
C LEU A 695 -5.33 -7.79 -19.84
N ILE A 696 -4.44 -8.70 -20.25
CA ILE A 696 -4.14 -9.92 -19.49
C ILE A 696 -3.46 -9.59 -18.15
N GLY A 697 -2.73 -8.47 -18.07
CA GLY A 697 -2.10 -8.00 -16.84
C GLY A 697 -3.03 -7.23 -15.89
N LEU A 698 -4.28 -6.94 -16.27
CA LEU A 698 -5.20 -6.13 -15.47
C LEU A 698 -5.53 -6.72 -14.09
N ASP A 699 -5.59 -8.04 -14.03
CA ASP A 699 -5.99 -8.85 -12.89
C ASP A 699 -4.87 -9.79 -12.46
N GLU A 700 -3.63 -9.32 -12.59
CA GLU A 700 -2.44 -10.09 -12.22
C GLU A 700 -2.36 -11.49 -12.88
N TYR A 701 -2.90 -11.65 -14.09
CA TYR A 701 -2.91 -12.88 -14.89
C TYR A 701 -3.89 -13.98 -14.40
N GLU A 702 -4.83 -13.66 -13.51
CA GLU A 702 -5.87 -14.58 -13.03
C GLU A 702 -6.90 -14.98 -14.11
N GLY A 703 -7.09 -14.14 -15.14
CA GLY A 703 -7.94 -14.41 -16.31
C GLY A 703 -9.39 -13.94 -16.20
N LEU A 704 -9.77 -13.27 -15.12
CA LEU A 704 -11.01 -12.50 -15.00
C LEU A 704 -11.08 -11.39 -16.06
N ALA A 705 -9.98 -10.71 -16.34
CA ALA A 705 -9.92 -9.65 -17.37
C ALA A 705 -10.13 -10.20 -18.78
N LEU A 706 -9.59 -11.39 -19.06
CA LEU A 706 -9.84 -12.11 -20.30
C LEU A 706 -11.32 -12.49 -20.41
N LYS A 707 -11.87 -13.12 -19.37
CA LYS A 707 -13.29 -13.50 -19.34
C LYS A 707 -14.21 -12.29 -19.53
N TYR A 708 -13.90 -11.18 -18.86
CA TYR A 708 -14.61 -9.92 -19.02
C TYR A 708 -14.56 -9.40 -20.46
N PHE A 709 -13.39 -9.43 -21.11
CA PHE A 709 -13.26 -9.02 -22.51
C PHE A 709 -14.05 -9.94 -23.45
N GLU A 710 -14.03 -11.25 -23.23
CA GLU A 710 -14.81 -12.23 -23.99
C GLU A 710 -16.32 -12.01 -23.79
N GLU A 711 -16.77 -11.69 -22.58
CA GLU A 711 -18.17 -11.34 -22.29
C GLU A 711 -18.61 -10.03 -22.97
N VAL A 712 -17.73 -9.01 -23.01
CA VAL A 712 -18.00 -7.75 -23.71
C VAL A 712 -18.11 -7.97 -25.21
N THR A 713 -17.20 -8.75 -25.79
CA THR A 713 -17.13 -8.96 -27.24
C THR A 713 -18.10 -10.01 -27.74
N GLN A 714 -18.44 -11.02 -26.93
CA GLN A 714 -19.22 -12.20 -27.32
C GLN A 714 -18.71 -12.85 -28.63
N GLY A 715 -17.40 -12.74 -28.89
CA GLY A 715 -16.77 -13.23 -30.12
C GLY A 715 -16.96 -12.36 -31.37
N GLU A 716 -17.62 -11.21 -31.28
CA GLU A 716 -17.82 -10.32 -32.44
C GLU A 716 -16.56 -9.53 -32.82
N GLU A 717 -15.99 -9.84 -33.98
CA GLU A 717 -14.78 -9.19 -34.49
C GLU A 717 -14.92 -7.68 -34.66
N ARG A 718 -16.11 -7.22 -35.08
CA ARG A 718 -16.40 -5.81 -35.35
C ARG A 718 -16.14 -4.90 -34.16
N ILE A 719 -16.44 -5.36 -32.95
CA ILE A 719 -16.32 -4.55 -31.72
C ILE A 719 -15.02 -4.81 -30.96
N GLY A 720 -14.32 -5.91 -31.24
CA GLY A 720 -13.17 -6.36 -30.43
C GLY A 720 -12.05 -5.33 -30.28
N LYS A 721 -11.64 -4.69 -31.39
CA LYS A 721 -10.61 -3.64 -31.35
C LYS A 721 -11.02 -2.43 -30.52
N LYS A 722 -12.30 -2.05 -30.59
CA LYS A 722 -12.82 -0.89 -29.86
C LYS A 722 -13.01 -1.24 -28.39
N ALA A 723 -13.60 -2.39 -28.08
CA ALA A 723 -13.73 -2.91 -26.72
C ALA A 723 -12.38 -2.95 -26.01
N LEU A 724 -11.34 -3.48 -26.66
CA LEU A 724 -10.00 -3.55 -26.07
C LEU A 724 -9.49 -2.14 -25.72
N ASN A 725 -9.57 -1.20 -26.66
CA ASN A 725 -9.13 0.18 -26.43
C ASN A 725 -9.91 0.87 -25.30
N TRP A 726 -11.22 0.66 -25.23
CA TRP A 726 -12.06 1.24 -24.19
C TRP A 726 -11.75 0.66 -22.81
N ILE A 727 -11.38 -0.62 -22.73
CA ILE A 727 -10.98 -1.27 -21.48
C ILE A 727 -9.57 -0.83 -21.06
N THR A 728 -8.58 -0.93 -21.96
CA THR A 728 -7.17 -0.74 -21.62
C THR A 728 -6.73 0.72 -21.55
N HIS A 729 -7.42 1.64 -22.24
CA HIS A 729 -7.08 3.07 -22.22
C HIS A 729 -8.11 3.91 -21.47
N GLU A 730 -9.40 3.81 -21.80
CA GLU A 730 -10.42 4.71 -21.24
C GLU A 730 -10.84 4.31 -19.83
N LEU A 731 -11.26 3.06 -19.60
CA LEU A 731 -11.65 2.56 -18.28
C LEU A 731 -10.47 2.62 -17.31
N LEU A 732 -9.33 2.04 -17.69
CA LEU A 732 -8.11 2.14 -16.89
C LEU A 732 -7.68 3.58 -16.61
N GLY A 733 -7.77 4.47 -17.59
CA GLY A 733 -7.43 5.88 -17.43
C GLY A 733 -8.32 6.58 -16.40
N GLN A 734 -9.61 6.24 -16.34
CA GLN A 734 -10.52 6.79 -15.32
C GLN A 734 -10.31 6.15 -13.95
N LEU A 735 -10.08 4.84 -13.88
CA LEU A 735 -9.74 4.14 -12.64
C LEU A 735 -8.50 4.73 -11.98
N HIS A 736 -7.46 5.02 -12.77
CA HIS A 736 -6.24 5.65 -12.28
C HIS A 736 -6.50 7.06 -11.71
N LYS A 737 -7.36 7.87 -12.37
CA LYS A 737 -7.75 9.20 -11.87
C LYS A 737 -8.57 9.13 -10.59
N ALA A 738 -9.39 8.10 -10.44
CA ALA A 738 -10.20 7.85 -9.25
C ALA A 738 -9.43 7.09 -8.15
N HIS A 739 -8.17 6.71 -8.38
CA HIS A 739 -7.37 5.86 -7.50
C HIS A 739 -8.06 4.54 -7.12
N LYS A 740 -8.77 3.91 -8.06
CA LYS A 740 -9.45 2.62 -7.87
C LYS A 740 -8.72 1.50 -8.64
N GLY A 741 -8.70 0.29 -8.07
CA GLY A 741 -8.24 -0.92 -8.76
C GLY A 741 -9.28 -1.40 -9.79
N TRP A 742 -8.86 -2.20 -10.77
CA TRP A 742 -9.79 -2.80 -11.74
C TRP A 742 -10.52 -3.99 -11.12
N THR A 743 -11.84 -4.06 -11.28
CA THR A 743 -12.65 -5.25 -11.03
C THR A 743 -13.77 -5.31 -12.07
N PRO A 744 -14.25 -6.50 -12.45
CA PRO A 744 -15.31 -6.64 -13.45
C PRO A 744 -16.66 -6.03 -13.02
N GLY A 745 -16.83 -5.72 -11.73
CA GLY A 745 -18.06 -5.12 -11.19
C GLY A 745 -18.18 -3.60 -11.37
N ILE A 746 -17.07 -2.88 -11.62
CA ILE A 746 -17.10 -1.40 -11.73
C ILE A 746 -17.87 -0.96 -12.96
N VAL A 747 -17.62 -1.60 -14.09
CA VAL A 747 -18.47 -1.50 -15.27
C VAL A 747 -18.82 -2.93 -15.66
N PRO A 748 -20.06 -3.38 -15.45
CA PRO A 748 -20.47 -4.72 -15.87
C PRO A 748 -20.24 -4.95 -17.37
N ALA A 749 -19.87 -6.17 -17.76
CA ALA A 749 -19.54 -6.50 -19.15
C ALA A 749 -20.70 -6.18 -20.12
N SER A 750 -21.94 -6.41 -19.70
CA SER A 750 -23.15 -6.05 -20.47
C SER A 750 -23.22 -4.56 -20.78
N LEU A 751 -22.97 -3.72 -19.77
CA LEU A 751 -23.03 -2.26 -19.91
C LEU A 751 -21.85 -1.73 -20.74
N MET A 752 -20.65 -2.27 -20.54
CA MET A 752 -19.50 -1.94 -21.37
C MET A 752 -19.74 -2.31 -22.84
N ARG A 753 -20.37 -3.46 -23.10
CA ARG A 753 -20.76 -3.87 -24.45
C ARG A 753 -21.76 -2.90 -25.08
N GLU A 754 -22.83 -2.54 -24.39
CA GLU A 754 -23.81 -1.54 -24.86
C GLU A 754 -23.13 -0.21 -25.19
N LEU A 755 -22.22 0.24 -24.33
CA LEU A 755 -21.46 1.46 -24.53
C LEU A 755 -20.59 1.41 -25.79
N VAL A 756 -19.83 0.32 -25.97
CA VAL A 756 -18.94 0.15 -27.12
C VAL A 756 -19.73 0.08 -28.41
N ILE A 757 -20.86 -0.64 -28.44
CA ILE A 757 -21.77 -0.71 -29.59
C ILE A 757 -22.35 0.67 -29.90
N ALA A 758 -22.85 1.40 -28.89
CA ALA A 758 -23.43 2.73 -29.08
C ALA A 758 -22.41 3.75 -29.65
N VAL A 759 -21.13 3.64 -29.27
CA VAL A 759 -20.04 4.46 -29.84
C VAL A 759 -19.62 3.97 -31.23
N GLU A 760 -19.72 2.66 -31.51
CA GLU A 760 -19.39 2.08 -32.82
C GLU A 760 -20.43 2.43 -33.88
N ASP A 761 -21.70 2.36 -33.53
CA ASP A 761 -22.82 2.69 -34.43
C ASP A 761 -23.11 4.19 -34.49
N GLY A 762 -22.36 5.01 -33.75
CA GLY A 762 -22.51 6.48 -33.74
C GLY A 762 -23.75 6.99 -33.01
N THR A 763 -24.41 6.14 -32.21
CA THR A 763 -25.56 6.51 -31.38
C THR A 763 -25.16 7.50 -30.28
N ILE A 764 -23.95 7.34 -29.73
CA ILE A 764 -23.34 8.32 -28.81
C ILE A 764 -21.95 8.72 -29.28
N THR A 765 -21.55 9.96 -28.98
CA THR A 765 -20.19 10.43 -29.28
C THR A 765 -19.16 9.80 -28.34
N GLY A 766 -17.91 9.66 -28.78
CA GLY A 766 -16.84 9.16 -27.92
C GLY A 766 -16.63 9.99 -26.64
N SER A 767 -16.87 11.31 -26.69
CA SER A 767 -16.84 12.18 -25.51
C SER A 767 -17.97 11.88 -24.52
N THR A 768 -19.16 11.55 -25.02
CA THR A 768 -20.29 11.10 -24.20
C THR A 768 -19.95 9.78 -23.52
N GLY A 769 -19.42 8.81 -24.27
CA GLY A 769 -19.03 7.53 -23.68
C GLY A 769 -17.95 7.65 -22.60
N LYS A 770 -16.95 8.53 -22.78
CA LYS A 770 -15.94 8.82 -21.74
C LYS A 770 -16.55 9.40 -20.47
N THR A 771 -17.58 10.24 -20.62
CA THR A 771 -18.31 10.81 -19.48
C THR A 771 -19.10 9.74 -18.74
N VAL A 772 -19.73 8.81 -19.46
CA VAL A 772 -20.44 7.67 -18.87
C VAL A 772 -19.48 6.80 -18.05
N ILE A 773 -18.31 6.42 -18.58
CA ILE A 773 -17.31 5.64 -17.83
C ILE A 773 -16.86 6.37 -16.57
N ARG A 774 -16.55 7.67 -16.66
CA ARG A 774 -16.14 8.47 -15.50
C ARG A 774 -17.20 8.43 -14.40
N GLN A 775 -18.48 8.59 -14.74
CA GLN A 775 -19.58 8.52 -13.78
C GLN A 775 -19.73 7.14 -13.17
N LEU A 776 -19.65 6.08 -13.99
CA LEU A 776 -19.70 4.68 -13.50
C LEU A 776 -18.55 4.37 -12.54
N VAL A 777 -17.36 4.88 -12.82
CA VAL A 777 -16.20 4.74 -11.93
C VAL A 777 -16.39 5.52 -10.63
N GLU A 778 -17.12 6.63 -10.61
CA GLU A 778 -17.40 7.44 -9.41
C GLU A 778 -18.50 6.83 -8.53
N LEU A 779 -19.44 6.08 -9.10
CA LEU A 779 -20.56 5.48 -8.37
C LEU A 779 -20.13 4.35 -7.41
N PRO A 780 -20.86 4.15 -6.29
CA PRO A 780 -20.77 2.94 -5.49
C PRO A 780 -21.26 1.72 -6.27
N LEU A 781 -20.61 0.57 -6.13
CA LEU A 781 -20.93 -0.67 -6.88
C LEU A 781 -22.41 -1.09 -6.78
N ASP A 782 -23.03 -0.89 -5.61
CA ASP A 782 -24.44 -1.25 -5.37
C ASP A 782 -25.45 -0.36 -6.12
N HIS A 783 -24.98 0.72 -6.74
CA HIS A 783 -25.79 1.73 -7.42
C HIS A 783 -25.50 1.79 -8.92
N THR A 784 -24.74 0.84 -9.47
CA THR A 784 -24.45 0.78 -10.91
C THR A 784 -25.72 0.44 -11.68
N PRO A 785 -26.19 1.32 -12.60
CA PRO A 785 -27.40 1.05 -13.36
C PRO A 785 -27.26 -0.15 -14.29
N SER A 786 -28.37 -0.85 -14.55
CA SER A 786 -28.38 -2.05 -15.38
C SER A 786 -28.39 -1.78 -16.88
N LEU A 787 -28.80 -0.58 -17.31
CA LEU A 787 -28.97 -0.22 -18.73
C LEU A 787 -28.27 1.10 -19.05
N LEU A 788 -27.69 1.20 -20.24
CA LEU A 788 -27.05 2.44 -20.71
C LEU A 788 -28.05 3.60 -20.84
N SER A 789 -29.31 3.30 -21.22
CA SER A 789 -30.38 4.30 -21.36
C SER A 789 -30.64 5.08 -20.09
N ASP A 790 -30.60 4.41 -18.94
CA ASP A 790 -30.94 5.01 -17.65
C ASP A 790 -29.87 6.01 -17.22
N ILE A 791 -28.60 5.71 -17.55
CA ILE A 791 -27.46 6.60 -17.31
C ILE A 791 -27.51 7.80 -18.25
N LEU A 792 -27.79 7.58 -19.54
CA LEU A 792 -27.91 8.67 -20.50
C LEU A 792 -29.06 9.62 -20.11
N LEU A 793 -30.18 9.09 -19.64
CA LEU A 793 -31.34 9.88 -19.20
C LEU A 793 -31.05 10.62 -17.89
N GLY A 794 -30.41 9.96 -16.91
CA GLY A 794 -30.01 10.58 -15.64
C GLY A 794 -28.95 11.68 -15.79
N LEU A 795 -28.09 11.59 -16.82
CA LEU A 795 -27.09 12.61 -17.14
C LEU A 795 -27.58 13.67 -18.13
N ASN A 796 -28.84 13.58 -18.59
CA ASN A 796 -29.41 14.45 -19.62
C ASN A 796 -28.60 14.44 -20.94
N LEU A 797 -28.08 13.27 -21.30
CA LEU A 797 -27.23 13.00 -22.47
C LEU A 797 -27.97 12.22 -23.58
N ASP A 798 -29.31 12.28 -23.60
CA ASP A 798 -30.12 11.58 -24.61
C ASP A 798 -29.80 12.05 -26.05
N PRO A 799 -29.39 11.14 -26.96
CA PRO A 799 -29.13 11.44 -28.36
C PRO A 799 -30.33 12.04 -29.10
N LYS A 800 -31.57 11.77 -28.65
CA LYS A 800 -32.79 12.23 -29.33
C LYS A 800 -33.18 13.69 -29.05
N SER A 801 -32.39 14.43 -28.27
CA SER A 801 -32.65 15.86 -28.02
C SER A 801 -32.14 16.80 -29.13
N SER A 802 -31.75 16.29 -30.31
CA SER A 802 -31.12 17.07 -31.38
C SER A 802 -32.07 17.84 -32.31
N ASP A 803 -33.23 18.30 -31.83
CA ASP A 803 -34.17 19.06 -32.66
C ASP A 803 -33.70 20.49 -33.00
N ASP A 804 -32.48 20.90 -32.64
CA ASP A 804 -32.02 22.29 -32.89
C ASP A 804 -30.51 22.45 -33.22
N LEU A 805 -29.88 21.45 -33.85
CA LEU A 805 -28.46 21.55 -34.24
C LEU A 805 -28.22 22.75 -35.20
N GLN A 806 -29.19 23.05 -36.06
CA GLN A 806 -29.14 24.18 -36.99
C GLN A 806 -29.17 25.53 -36.25
N ALA A 807 -30.10 25.72 -35.30
CA ALA A 807 -30.14 26.95 -34.50
C ALA A 807 -28.88 27.14 -33.64
N MET A 808 -28.29 26.05 -33.14
CA MET A 808 -27.01 26.11 -32.41
C MET A 808 -25.85 26.55 -33.31
N CYS A 809 -25.80 26.08 -34.56
CA CYS A 809 -24.83 26.52 -35.55
C CYS A 809 -24.99 28.01 -35.89
N GLU A 810 -26.22 28.49 -36.12
CA GLU A 810 -26.52 29.90 -36.37
C GLU A 810 -26.09 30.79 -35.19
N ALA A 811 -26.40 30.36 -33.96
CA ALA A 811 -26.03 31.11 -32.76
C ALA A 811 -24.50 31.11 -32.49
N ALA A 812 -23.79 30.04 -32.87
CA ALA A 812 -22.33 29.97 -32.77
C ALA A 812 -21.63 30.84 -33.83
N ILE A 813 -22.20 30.93 -35.04
CA ILE A 813 -21.74 31.85 -36.09
C ILE A 813 -21.85 33.30 -35.63
N ALA A 814 -22.98 33.68 -35.01
CA ALA A 814 -23.19 35.01 -34.47
C ALA A 814 -22.23 35.37 -33.32
N ALA A 815 -21.81 34.38 -32.52
CA ALA A 815 -20.92 34.58 -31.38
C ALA A 815 -19.45 34.77 -31.76
N VAL A 816 -19.04 34.29 -32.95
CA VAL A 816 -17.64 34.35 -33.42
C VAL A 816 -17.57 34.93 -34.84
N PRO A 817 -17.95 36.21 -35.03
CA PRO A 817 -18.08 36.82 -36.35
C PRO A 817 -16.74 36.91 -37.11
N ASP A 818 -15.62 37.01 -36.39
CA ASP A 818 -14.28 37.05 -37.01
C ASP A 818 -13.88 35.71 -37.66
N ALA A 819 -14.39 34.59 -37.12
CA ALA A 819 -14.19 33.26 -37.69
C ALA A 819 -15.12 33.04 -38.89
N ALA A 820 -16.37 33.51 -38.80
CA ALA A 820 -17.33 33.46 -39.90
C ALA A 820 -16.84 34.23 -41.13
N GLU A 821 -16.30 35.44 -40.94
CA GLU A 821 -15.75 36.26 -42.02
C GLU A 821 -14.53 35.61 -42.70
N LYS A 822 -13.70 34.88 -41.93
CA LYS A 822 -12.56 34.11 -42.47
C LYS A 822 -13.02 32.92 -43.30
N VAL A 823 -14.09 32.24 -42.91
CA VAL A 823 -14.70 31.16 -43.71
C VAL A 823 -15.28 31.72 -45.00
N HIS A 824 -15.96 32.87 -44.96
CA HIS A 824 -16.51 33.55 -46.13
C HIS A 824 -15.43 34.01 -47.13
N LYS A 825 -14.22 34.34 -46.64
CA LYS A 825 -13.04 34.65 -47.46
C LYS A 825 -12.27 33.39 -47.95
N GLY A 826 -12.88 32.21 -47.87
CA GLY A 826 -12.34 30.95 -48.40
C GLY A 826 -11.37 30.20 -47.48
N LYS A 827 -11.23 30.59 -46.21
CA LYS A 827 -10.38 29.87 -45.23
C LYS A 827 -11.20 28.91 -44.39
N GLU A 828 -11.56 27.76 -44.98
CA GLU A 828 -12.40 26.73 -44.34
C GLU A 828 -11.88 26.21 -42.99
N GLY A 829 -10.57 26.29 -42.73
CA GLY A 829 -9.99 25.91 -41.44
C GLY A 829 -10.53 26.72 -40.25
N ALA A 830 -11.04 27.93 -40.48
CA ALA A 830 -11.67 28.76 -39.45
C ALA A 830 -13.02 28.20 -38.96
N ALA A 831 -13.67 27.30 -39.72
CA ALA A 831 -14.92 26.65 -39.34
C ALA A 831 -14.76 25.82 -38.04
N MET A 832 -13.57 25.28 -37.77
CA MET A 832 -13.31 24.52 -36.53
C MET A 832 -13.44 25.36 -35.26
N ARG A 833 -13.22 26.68 -35.35
CA ARG A 833 -13.41 27.59 -34.21
C ARG A 833 -14.89 27.81 -33.90
N ILE A 834 -15.73 27.83 -34.94
CA ILE A 834 -17.19 27.92 -34.83
C ILE A 834 -17.75 26.58 -34.31
N VAL A 835 -17.26 25.45 -34.84
CA VAL A 835 -17.59 24.12 -34.34
C VAL A 835 -17.21 23.96 -32.86
N GLY A 836 -16.08 24.52 -32.42
CA GLY A 836 -15.71 24.55 -31.00
C GLY A 836 -16.74 25.26 -30.11
N GLU A 837 -17.35 26.34 -30.61
CA GLU A 837 -18.42 27.06 -29.92
C GLU A 837 -19.76 26.28 -29.94
N VAL A 838 -20.07 25.58 -31.05
CA VAL A 838 -21.19 24.63 -31.11
C VAL A 838 -21.01 23.49 -30.10
N MET A 839 -19.80 22.95 -29.97
CA MET A 839 -19.48 21.92 -28.99
C MET A 839 -19.62 22.43 -27.55
N LYS A 840 -19.22 23.68 -27.29
CA LYS A 840 -19.38 24.32 -25.98
C LYS A 840 -20.85 24.52 -25.61
N ARG A 841 -21.67 24.96 -26.55
CA ARG A 841 -23.12 25.21 -26.35
C ARG A 841 -23.92 23.92 -26.23
N SER A 842 -23.56 22.90 -27.01
CA SER A 842 -24.17 21.58 -26.94
C SER A 842 -23.67 20.74 -25.77
N GLN A 843 -22.70 21.22 -24.98
CA GLN A 843 -22.01 20.46 -23.93
C GLN A 843 -21.40 19.14 -24.46
N GLY A 844 -20.97 19.13 -25.73
CA GLY A 844 -20.39 17.96 -26.39
C GLY A 844 -21.40 16.94 -26.94
N ARG A 845 -22.70 17.27 -26.95
CA ARG A 845 -23.77 16.44 -27.53
C ARG A 845 -23.82 16.49 -29.05
N ALA A 846 -23.36 17.58 -29.66
CA ALA A 846 -23.36 17.75 -31.11
C ALA A 846 -22.30 16.86 -31.80
N ASP A 847 -22.65 16.28 -32.95
CA ASP A 847 -21.67 15.65 -33.84
C ASP A 847 -20.82 16.76 -34.49
N ALA A 848 -19.52 16.82 -34.15
CA ALA A 848 -18.60 17.82 -34.65
C ALA A 848 -18.43 17.79 -36.19
N LYS A 849 -18.58 16.61 -36.81
CA LYS A 849 -18.49 16.46 -38.27
C LYS A 849 -19.73 17.02 -38.95
N ARG A 850 -20.92 16.67 -38.43
CA ARG A 850 -22.20 17.18 -38.94
C ARG A 850 -22.39 18.67 -38.66
N ALA A 851 -21.95 19.16 -37.50
CA ALA A 851 -21.93 20.59 -37.18
C ALA A 851 -21.00 21.36 -38.12
N ARG A 852 -19.85 20.80 -38.50
CA ARG A 852 -18.95 21.42 -39.49
C ARG A 852 -19.60 21.52 -40.86
N GLU A 853 -20.29 20.48 -41.31
CA GLU A 853 -21.02 20.46 -42.58
C GLU A 853 -22.09 21.56 -42.61
N ILE A 854 -22.93 21.65 -41.56
CA ILE A 854 -23.98 22.67 -41.45
C ILE A 854 -23.40 24.09 -41.36
N VAL A 855 -22.33 24.31 -40.58
CA VAL A 855 -21.67 25.62 -40.50
C VAL A 855 -21.13 26.05 -41.87
N LEU A 856 -20.58 25.12 -42.66
CA LEU A 856 -20.10 25.41 -44.01
C LEU A 856 -21.25 25.64 -45.00
N GLU A 857 -22.41 24.99 -44.81
CA GLU A 857 -23.61 25.25 -45.61
C GLU A 857 -24.23 26.62 -45.31
N ILE A 858 -24.26 27.05 -44.05
CA ILE A 858 -24.81 28.36 -43.65
C ILE A 858 -23.91 29.53 -44.10
N LEU A 859 -22.59 29.30 -44.16
CA LEU A 859 -21.59 30.34 -44.46
C LEU A 859 -21.15 30.39 -45.94
N LYS A 860 -21.61 29.45 -46.77
CA LYS A 860 -21.53 29.52 -48.23
C LYS A 860 -22.68 30.35 -48.77
#